data_AF-A0A7M7GXA0-F1
#
_entry.id   AF-A0A7M7GXA0-F1
#
_cell.length_a   1.000
_cell.length_b   1.000
_cell.length_c   1.000
_cell.angle_alpha   90.00
_cell.angle_beta   90.00
_cell.angle_gamma   90.00
#
_symmetry.space_group_name_H-M   'P 1'
#
loop_
_entity.id
_entity.type
_entity.pdbx_description
1 polymer ?
#
loop_
_entity_poly.entity_id
_entity_poly.type
_entity_poly.pdbx_seq_one_letter_code
_entity_poly.pdbx_strand_id
1 'polypeptide(L)'
;MCWFKNFIIFIIFTLLGISKSQIKDDDYHECLRSCLDNALSKKLCRYEFYVGELPNTISIHNGSESKNESMIYNKIISSKIFLGINGKSPGPQIEVCIGDTIEILLYNRLGSEELSFHWHGLRQKNFAHMDGVPMVTQCSILPFGGFRYKLKPENVGTYIYYAHIVSQQGDGVYGSLTVRGPQDDPSLERILLLSSRPPTPLSRYSHLHPPTPSELLLNGQNNGFIFEVQYGRKYLLRLINAHAYNCPVLLSISDHDFHVLATDGNPVEATIGRHIVSFPGDAWNEPETNDTRLGMEWTRDKTLELLREYQQRRVLWDWNTRGYRDRAKRKRAIQELAEILCCNTLEIEKKITNLKCQYSREVHKIQNSRDAATGPDDVYVSKWFAFKAMQFLQFGTRRYSKRKKKVDEETPKLQEEYIVSDIDPESITFTDYNEETNGSGTGSFNASLSEDAEESSSSSLKAMELYNGSLQNQNSPICDLDESGQIKLEATSDERKRTKEEFAKFAESIAVQLAEIPDSYSRSVAKLRINQILFEAEIGVYAQTSERFDVAIETDRPPGKYLVSIKGFLDCQHLRQEAFILYDNVNPESVVIKDEQLLKINDYAIGNVGHDCHEISRNFICSQDLKGLNKVDEVNSNEIIYIPFDVNSFSYITDAMSDYRYNFYGCPFYPSDLSTDEEEAKVAQINHMSFKYPTSPLLSQPENTAEESVCSLEKRSKECADTPLFCECIRMIEVSPNKNVDIVLIDQGFGGNVSYTFHIHGYNASVLGRGSFGRAITKEEVMLLDRRKQLPRNFLNPPRKDSFVVPNKGYLILRLFTDNLGYWLWEARSTALTPGISGPVMQFLLKVGRRESFLPVPLDFPTCGSNKHPDMVFETN
;
A
#
# COMPACT_ATOMS: atom_id res chain seq x y z
N MET A 1 0.76 80.92 12.95
CA MET A 1 1.53 80.75 14.21
C MET A 1 1.29 79.34 14.73
N CYS A 2 1.91 78.36 14.08
CA CYS A 2 3.21 77.78 14.45
C CYS A 2 3.17 76.65 15.49
N TRP A 3 2.00 76.33 16.06
CA TRP A 3 1.87 75.16 16.96
C TRP A 3 1.03 74.00 16.40
N PHE A 4 0.08 74.23 15.49
CA PHE A 4 -0.78 73.15 14.98
C PHE A 4 -0.24 72.39 13.75
N LYS A 5 0.72 72.96 13.01
CA LYS A 5 1.32 72.27 11.85
C LYS A 5 2.52 71.37 12.18
N ASN A 6 3.16 71.55 13.34
CA ASN A 6 4.32 70.74 13.75
C ASN A 6 3.96 69.54 14.65
N PHE A 7 2.74 69.47 15.20
CA PHE A 7 2.32 68.34 16.03
C PHE A 7 1.82 67.14 15.21
N ILE A 8 1.23 67.39 14.04
CA ILE A 8 0.74 66.31 13.15
C ILE A 8 1.89 65.67 12.35
N ILE A 9 2.96 66.42 12.07
CA ILE A 9 4.15 65.88 11.38
C ILE A 9 4.97 64.95 12.30
N PHE A 10 4.87 65.09 13.62
CA PHE A 10 5.56 64.21 14.58
C PHE A 10 4.86 62.86 14.77
N ILE A 11 3.53 62.80 14.68
CA ILE A 11 2.77 61.53 14.72
C ILE A 11 2.91 60.73 13.40
N ILE A 12 3.20 61.42 12.30
CA ILE A 12 3.43 60.80 10.99
C ILE A 12 4.83 60.17 10.89
N PHE A 13 5.79 60.51 11.77
CA PHE A 13 7.16 59.98 11.69
C PHE A 13 7.55 58.93 12.74
N THR A 14 6.70 58.56 13.71
CA THR A 14 7.06 57.60 14.78
C THR A 14 6.26 56.30 14.84
N LEU A 15 5.28 56.04 13.97
CA LEU A 15 4.68 54.69 13.87
C LEU A 15 4.49 54.21 12.42
N LEU A 16 5.12 54.89 11.45
CA LEU A 16 5.51 54.31 10.16
C LEU A 16 6.76 53.44 10.39
N GLY A 17 6.53 52.31 11.05
CA GLY A 17 7.48 51.21 11.26
C GLY A 17 6.80 49.87 11.05
N ILE A 18 5.77 49.82 10.19
CA ILE A 18 5.26 48.56 9.67
C ILE A 18 6.27 48.13 8.60
N SER A 19 7.30 47.43 9.08
CA SER A 19 8.09 46.53 8.26
C SER A 19 7.11 45.78 7.37
N LYS A 20 7.30 45.91 6.04
CA LYS A 20 6.79 44.94 5.07
C LYS A 20 6.88 43.56 5.70
N SER A 21 5.76 42.84 5.65
CA SER A 21 5.68 41.41 5.91
C SER A 21 6.96 40.77 5.40
N GLN A 22 7.73 40.16 6.30
CA GLN A 22 8.71 39.16 5.93
C GLN A 22 7.93 38.07 5.19
N ILE A 23 7.85 38.18 3.87
CA ILE A 23 7.94 37.01 3.01
C ILE A 23 9.35 36.52 3.32
N LYS A 24 9.48 35.65 4.32
CA LYS A 24 10.70 34.89 4.49
C LYS A 24 10.84 34.10 3.20
N ASP A 25 11.92 34.36 2.50
CA ASP A 25 12.39 33.54 1.40
C ASP A 25 12.64 32.14 2.00
N ASP A 26 11.63 31.29 1.91
CA ASP A 26 11.46 30.08 2.72
C ASP A 26 12.36 28.91 2.26
N ASP A 27 13.29 29.23 1.35
CA ASP A 27 14.26 28.31 0.73
C ASP A 27 15.72 28.69 1.03
N TYR A 28 16.01 29.85 1.65
CA TYR A 28 17.38 30.21 2.02
C TYR A 28 17.75 29.66 3.40
N HIS A 29 18.60 28.63 3.42
CA HIS A 29 19.21 28.10 4.65
C HIS A 29 20.68 28.53 4.78
N GLU A 30 21.16 28.86 5.97
CA GLU A 30 22.52 29.38 6.18
C GLU A 30 23.68 28.42 5.83
N CYS A 31 23.33 27.15 5.60
CA CYS A 31 24.27 26.11 5.17
C CYS A 31 24.36 25.96 3.65
N LEU A 32 23.44 26.57 2.90
CA LEU A 32 23.55 26.72 1.46
C LEU A 32 24.69 27.72 1.15
N ARG A 33 25.88 27.17 0.83
CA ARG A 33 27.10 27.95 0.57
C ARG A 33 28.09 27.16 -0.27
N SER A 34 29.05 27.85 -0.87
CA SER A 34 30.24 27.23 -1.44
C SER A 34 31.12 26.64 -0.33
N CYS A 35 31.64 25.44 -0.53
CA CYS A 35 32.42 24.73 0.47
C CYS A 35 33.89 25.15 0.48
N LEU A 36 34.49 25.23 1.68
CA LEU A 36 35.88 25.63 1.88
C LEU A 36 36.64 24.54 2.64
N ASP A 37 37.88 24.25 2.25
CA ASP A 37 38.73 23.18 2.82
C ASP A 37 39.24 23.42 4.26
N ASN A 38 38.90 24.54 4.89
CA ASN A 38 39.44 24.90 6.20
C ASN A 38 38.60 24.31 7.34
N ALA A 39 39.22 23.81 8.42
CA ALA A 39 38.51 23.27 9.59
C ALA A 39 37.56 24.29 10.27
N LEU A 40 37.81 25.60 10.11
CA LEU A 40 36.95 26.69 10.58
C LEU A 40 35.67 26.88 9.75
N SER A 41 35.53 26.21 8.59
CA SER A 41 34.35 26.32 7.72
C SER A 41 33.20 25.38 8.11
N LYS A 42 33.46 24.43 9.02
CA LYS A 42 32.51 23.43 9.49
C LYS A 42 31.43 24.08 10.35
N LYS A 43 30.17 23.78 10.03
CA LYS A 43 29.00 24.32 10.73
C LYS A 43 28.11 23.21 11.29
N LEU A 44 27.31 23.58 12.28
CA LEU A 44 26.14 22.83 12.69
C LEU A 44 24.95 23.39 11.90
N CYS A 45 24.39 22.60 11.00
CA CYS A 45 23.26 22.97 10.16
C CYS A 45 21.99 22.45 10.79
N ARG A 46 21.17 23.35 11.35
CA ARG A 46 19.99 23.00 12.12
C ARG A 46 18.71 23.21 11.31
N TYR A 47 17.93 22.15 11.15
CA TYR A 47 16.64 22.15 10.47
C TYR A 47 15.51 21.81 11.45
N GLU A 48 14.35 22.44 11.29
CA GLU A 48 13.13 22.11 12.03
C GLU A 48 12.07 21.59 11.08
N PHE A 49 11.64 20.34 11.29
CA PHE A 49 10.68 19.65 10.45
C PHE A 49 9.40 19.40 11.25
N TYR A 50 8.29 19.92 10.74
CA TYR A 50 6.95 19.70 11.25
C TYR A 50 6.19 18.87 10.23
N VAL A 51 5.98 17.59 10.54
CA VAL A 51 5.23 16.68 9.66
C VAL A 51 3.76 16.77 10.00
N GLY A 52 2.94 17.04 9.00
CA GLY A 52 1.51 17.18 9.16
C GLY A 52 0.78 17.13 7.84
N GLU A 53 -0.52 17.40 7.92
CA GLU A 53 -1.42 17.48 6.78
C GLU A 53 -1.14 18.74 5.94
N LEU A 54 -1.06 18.56 4.62
CA LEU A 54 -0.89 19.66 3.67
C LEU A 54 -2.17 20.52 3.63
N PRO A 55 -2.05 21.86 3.71
CA PRO A 55 -3.20 22.74 3.58
C PRO A 55 -3.78 22.65 2.15
N ASN A 56 -5.09 22.41 2.05
CA ASN A 56 -5.79 22.37 0.77
C ASN A 56 -5.58 23.65 -0.04
N THR A 57 -5.03 23.55 -1.25
CA THR A 57 -5.29 24.55 -2.30
C THR A 57 -6.73 24.37 -2.77
N ILE A 58 -7.66 25.12 -2.17
CA ILE A 58 -9.00 25.28 -2.74
C ILE A 58 -8.82 26.06 -4.05
N SER A 59 -8.81 25.36 -5.19
CA SER A 59 -8.99 26.02 -6.48
C SER A 59 -10.44 26.51 -6.55
N ILE A 60 -10.69 27.72 -6.06
CA ILE A 60 -11.94 28.41 -6.33
C ILE A 60 -11.88 28.79 -7.81
N HIS A 61 -12.41 27.93 -8.68
CA HIS A 61 -12.85 28.39 -9.99
C HIS A 61 -13.91 29.46 -9.72
N ASN A 62 -13.56 30.73 -10.02
CA ASN A 62 -14.52 31.84 -10.07
C ASN A 62 -15.50 31.57 -11.22
N GLY A 63 -16.48 30.71 -10.97
CA GLY A 63 -17.64 30.49 -11.81
C GLY A 63 -18.88 30.71 -10.96
N SER A 64 -19.50 31.88 -11.15
CA SER A 64 -20.84 32.34 -10.74
C SER A 64 -21.50 31.72 -9.50
N GLU A 65 -21.79 32.60 -8.55
CA GLU A 65 -22.73 32.46 -7.42
C GLU A 65 -23.68 31.25 -7.47
N SER A 66 -23.45 30.28 -6.59
CA SER A 66 -24.53 29.41 -6.08
C SER A 66 -24.49 29.42 -4.56
N LYS A 67 -25.55 29.96 -3.97
CA LYS A 67 -25.79 29.97 -2.52
C LYS A 67 -26.23 28.56 -2.11
N ASN A 68 -25.32 27.74 -1.60
CA ASN A 68 -25.65 26.56 -0.80
C ASN A 68 -24.49 26.21 0.13
N GLU A 69 -24.61 26.58 1.41
CA GLU A 69 -23.63 26.28 2.46
C GLU A 69 -23.45 24.76 2.69
N SER A 70 -24.45 23.93 2.37
CA SER A 70 -24.36 22.47 2.48
C SER A 70 -23.47 21.81 1.42
N MET A 71 -23.38 22.40 0.22
CA MET A 71 -22.45 21.95 -0.83
C MET A 71 -21.00 22.31 -0.50
N ILE A 72 -20.78 23.42 0.21
CA ILE A 72 -19.45 23.83 0.66
C ILE A 72 -18.95 22.85 1.74
N TYR A 73 -19.81 22.43 2.68
CA TYR A 73 -19.44 21.48 3.73
C TYR A 73 -19.11 20.08 3.19
N ASN A 74 -19.90 19.55 2.24
CA ASN A 74 -19.60 18.26 1.59
C ASN A 74 -18.37 18.32 0.67
N LYS A 75 -18.06 19.48 0.07
CA LYS A 75 -16.85 19.68 -0.74
C LYS A 75 -15.59 19.87 0.13
N ILE A 76 -15.74 20.34 1.36
CA ILE A 76 -14.68 20.41 2.39
C ILE A 76 -14.38 19.01 2.95
N ILE A 77 -15.40 18.17 3.17
CA ILE A 77 -15.23 16.78 3.64
C ILE A 77 -14.61 15.87 2.57
N SER A 78 -14.75 16.21 1.29
CA SER A 78 -14.12 15.50 0.16
C SER A 78 -12.69 15.98 -0.18
N SER A 79 -12.07 16.81 0.66
CA SER A 79 -10.75 17.35 0.36
C SER A 79 -9.63 16.32 0.60
N LYS A 80 -8.81 16.08 -0.43
CA LYS A 80 -7.73 15.09 -0.44
C LYS A 80 -6.51 15.64 0.31
N ILE A 81 -6.41 15.35 1.60
CA ILE A 81 -5.35 15.88 2.45
C ILE A 81 -4.15 14.93 2.41
N PHE A 82 -3.12 15.29 1.64
CA PHE A 82 -1.82 14.62 1.61
C PHE A 82 -0.95 15.04 2.78
N LEU A 83 0.15 14.33 3.01
CA LEU A 83 1.13 14.67 4.06
C LEU A 83 2.24 15.55 3.51
N GLY A 84 2.87 16.33 4.39
CA GLY A 84 4.00 17.17 4.01
C GLY A 84 4.86 17.58 5.20
N ILE A 85 6.02 18.17 4.88
CA ILE A 85 7.01 18.65 5.83
C ILE A 85 7.03 20.17 5.73
N ASN A 86 6.73 20.86 6.84
CA ASN A 86 6.60 22.32 6.86
C ASN A 86 5.58 22.85 5.83
N GLY A 87 4.52 22.08 5.55
CA GLY A 87 3.51 22.44 4.55
C GLY A 87 3.97 22.28 3.09
N LYS A 88 5.11 21.62 2.83
CA LYS A 88 5.65 21.35 1.48
C LYS A 88 5.78 19.83 1.23
N SER A 89 5.62 19.43 -0.03
CA SER A 89 5.92 18.09 -0.54
C SER A 89 6.46 18.23 -1.97
N PRO A 90 7.74 17.93 -2.24
CA PRO A 90 8.77 17.46 -1.31
C PRO A 90 9.03 18.43 -0.15
N GLY A 91 9.60 17.91 0.93
CA GLY A 91 10.05 18.70 2.07
C GLY A 91 11.28 19.57 1.78
N PRO A 92 11.73 20.36 2.78
CA PRO A 92 12.86 21.29 2.62
C PRO A 92 14.16 20.59 2.22
N GLN A 93 14.86 21.12 1.22
CA GLN A 93 16.15 20.58 0.78
C GLN A 93 17.21 20.75 1.89
N ILE A 94 17.92 19.66 2.21
CA ILE A 94 19.06 19.70 3.12
C ILE A 94 20.33 19.81 2.29
N GLU A 95 21.04 20.92 2.44
CA GLU A 95 22.23 21.20 1.63
C GLU A 95 23.36 21.67 2.54
N VAL A 96 24.42 20.86 2.59
CA VAL A 96 25.54 21.06 3.52
C VAL A 96 26.88 20.80 2.85
N CYS A 97 27.95 21.24 3.50
CA CYS A 97 29.32 20.93 3.06
C CYS A 97 29.84 19.68 3.78
N ILE A 98 30.74 18.95 3.12
CA ILE A 98 31.44 17.84 3.74
C ILE A 98 32.12 18.27 5.05
N GLY A 99 31.89 17.49 6.12
CA GLY A 99 32.39 17.79 7.47
C GLY A 99 31.47 18.64 8.34
N ASP A 100 30.38 19.19 7.80
CA ASP A 100 29.29 19.78 8.58
C ASP A 100 28.57 18.70 9.42
N THR A 101 27.92 19.14 10.50
CA THR A 101 27.00 18.30 11.27
C THR A 101 25.58 18.76 11.00
N ILE A 102 24.68 17.83 10.70
CA ILE A 102 23.27 18.12 10.44
C ILE A 102 22.50 17.82 11.74
N GLU A 103 21.78 18.78 12.28
CA GLU A 103 20.84 18.60 13.39
C GLU A 103 19.42 18.81 12.87
N ILE A 104 18.54 17.83 13.05
CA ILE A 104 17.16 17.89 12.57
C ILE A 104 16.23 17.66 13.74
N LEU A 105 15.44 18.68 14.05
CA LEU A 105 14.37 18.59 15.03
C LEU A 105 13.09 18.21 14.30
N LEU A 106 12.74 16.93 14.38
CA LEU A 106 11.54 16.39 13.77
C LEU A 106 10.42 16.37 14.79
N TYR A 107 9.28 16.98 14.44
CA TYR A 107 8.06 16.97 15.24
C TYR A 107 6.95 16.29 14.45
N ASN A 108 6.39 15.24 15.04
CA ASN A 108 5.23 14.54 14.49
C ASN A 108 3.96 15.31 14.87
N ARG A 109 3.27 15.96 13.92
CA ARG A 109 1.96 16.62 14.15
C ARG A 109 0.80 15.81 13.58
N LEU A 110 1.01 14.54 13.23
CA LEU A 110 -0.05 13.63 12.82
C LEU A 110 -0.91 13.29 14.04
N GLY A 111 -2.23 13.14 13.84
CA GLY A 111 -3.18 12.92 14.94
C GLY A 111 -3.19 11.51 15.51
N SER A 112 -2.87 10.52 14.67
CA SER A 112 -2.91 9.09 15.02
C SER A 112 -1.62 8.34 14.64
N GLU A 113 -0.90 8.82 13.64
CA GLU A 113 0.19 8.02 13.07
C GLU A 113 1.51 8.25 13.80
N GLU A 114 2.24 7.16 14.01
CA GLU A 114 3.65 7.24 14.41
C GLU A 114 4.53 7.61 13.21
N LEU A 115 5.77 8.02 13.47
CA LEU A 115 6.66 8.52 12.44
C LEU A 115 8.11 8.08 12.70
N SER A 116 8.86 7.81 11.63
CA SER A 116 10.32 7.70 11.70
C SER A 116 10.92 8.15 10.38
N PHE A 117 12.10 8.78 10.40
CA PHE A 117 12.77 9.29 9.20
C PHE A 117 14.04 8.49 8.93
N HIS A 118 14.15 7.94 7.72
CA HIS A 118 15.36 7.30 7.24
C HIS A 118 16.19 8.25 6.36
N TRP A 119 17.51 8.06 6.39
CA TRP A 119 18.50 8.89 5.68
C TRP A 119 19.23 8.05 4.62
N HIS A 120 18.54 7.77 3.53
CA HIS A 120 18.94 6.79 2.53
C HIS A 120 20.31 7.13 1.91
N GLY A 121 21.24 6.18 2.06
CA GLY A 121 22.62 6.22 1.57
C GLY A 121 23.63 6.86 2.51
N LEU A 122 23.20 7.47 3.61
CA LEU A 122 24.14 7.81 4.68
C LEU A 122 24.55 6.54 5.42
N ARG A 123 25.86 6.33 5.55
CA ARG A 123 26.40 5.15 6.27
C ARG A 123 26.14 5.16 7.77
N GLN A 124 25.84 6.32 8.36
CA GLN A 124 25.64 6.47 9.81
C GLN A 124 26.78 5.87 10.65
N LYS A 125 28.02 5.92 10.15
CA LYS A 125 29.16 5.32 10.85
C LYS A 125 29.36 5.99 12.20
N ASN A 126 29.37 5.20 13.27
CA ASN A 126 29.36 5.65 14.68
C ASN A 126 28.06 6.35 15.14
N PHE A 127 27.04 6.43 14.30
CA PHE A 127 25.75 7.07 14.56
C PHE A 127 24.57 6.14 14.22
N ALA A 128 24.73 4.82 14.39
CA ALA A 128 23.72 3.82 14.03
C ALA A 128 22.33 4.08 14.66
N HIS A 129 22.27 4.69 15.85
CA HIS A 129 21.02 5.07 16.52
C HIS A 129 20.28 6.26 15.89
N MET A 130 20.86 6.86 14.84
CA MET A 130 20.27 7.97 14.07
C MET A 130 19.84 7.53 12.66
N ASP A 131 19.87 6.24 12.36
CA ASP A 131 19.54 5.71 11.03
C ASP A 131 18.03 5.75 10.72
N GLY A 132 17.17 5.69 11.74
CA GLY A 132 15.74 5.91 11.55
C GLY A 132 14.89 4.69 11.26
N VAL A 133 15.41 3.48 11.50
CA VAL A 133 14.64 2.24 11.40
C VAL A 133 13.90 2.00 12.73
N PRO A 134 12.55 2.01 12.73
CA PRO A 134 11.77 1.79 13.93
C PRO A 134 12.03 0.39 14.52
N MET A 135 12.08 0.32 15.84
CA MET A 135 12.36 -0.87 16.66
C MET A 135 13.71 -1.57 16.40
N VAL A 136 14.49 -1.18 15.40
CA VAL A 136 15.87 -1.65 15.23
C VAL A 136 16.84 -0.65 15.82
N THR A 137 16.78 0.59 15.35
CA THR A 137 17.75 1.65 15.68
C THR A 137 17.20 2.68 16.65
N GLN A 138 15.88 2.90 16.64
CA GLN A 138 15.19 3.85 17.51
C GLN A 138 13.72 3.46 17.71
N CYS A 139 13.09 4.02 18.74
CA CYS A 139 11.64 3.96 18.89
C CYS A 139 10.95 4.83 17.83
N SER A 140 9.74 4.45 17.42
CA SER A 140 8.89 5.30 16.59
C SER A 140 8.54 6.59 17.32
N ILE A 141 8.42 7.69 16.57
CA ILE A 141 8.07 9.01 17.09
C ILE A 141 6.56 9.08 17.17
N LEU A 142 6.03 9.01 18.40
CA LEU A 142 4.60 9.04 18.66
C LEU A 142 3.95 10.36 18.19
N PRO A 143 2.63 10.35 17.93
CA PRO A 143 1.84 11.55 17.66
C PRO A 143 2.14 12.68 18.66
N PHE A 144 2.32 13.90 18.13
CA PHE A 144 2.68 15.11 18.90
C PHE A 144 4.03 15.04 19.64
N GLY A 145 4.80 13.98 19.42
CA GLY A 145 6.18 13.82 19.89
C GLY A 145 7.20 14.48 18.96
N GLY A 146 8.45 14.48 19.41
CA GLY A 146 9.57 14.94 18.60
C GLY A 146 10.84 14.16 18.85
N PHE A 147 11.74 14.18 17.86
CA PHE A 147 13.03 13.51 17.91
C PHE A 147 14.10 14.38 17.28
N ARG A 148 15.31 14.32 17.85
CA ARG A 148 16.47 15.05 17.35
C ARG A 148 17.41 14.08 16.65
N TYR A 149 17.47 14.17 15.32
CA TYR A 149 18.51 13.49 14.56
C TYR A 149 19.77 14.33 14.54
N LYS A 150 20.92 13.67 14.74
CA LYS A 150 22.24 14.28 14.58
C LYS A 150 23.05 13.44 13.61
N LEU A 151 23.22 13.95 12.39
CA LEU A 151 23.83 13.24 11.28
C LEU A 151 25.21 13.81 10.96
N LYS A 152 26.10 12.93 10.53
CA LYS A 152 27.44 13.31 10.09
C LYS A 152 27.79 12.56 8.80
N PRO A 153 27.53 13.16 7.64
CA PRO A 153 27.89 12.54 6.36
C PRO A 153 29.40 12.32 6.26
N GLU A 154 29.79 11.14 5.77
CA GLU A 154 31.20 10.78 5.58
C GLU A 154 31.74 11.17 4.20
N ASN A 155 30.86 11.29 3.20
CA ASN A 155 31.22 11.50 1.80
C ASN A 155 30.37 12.61 1.17
N VAL A 156 30.91 13.18 0.10
CA VAL A 156 30.16 14.05 -0.82
C VAL A 156 29.22 13.21 -1.65
N GLY A 157 28.07 13.77 -2.05
CA GLY A 157 27.12 13.09 -2.91
C GLY A 157 25.68 13.52 -2.72
N THR A 158 24.82 12.83 -3.44
CA THR A 158 23.37 13.03 -3.43
C THR A 158 22.70 11.91 -2.65
N TYR A 159 21.84 12.30 -1.71
CA TYR A 159 21.10 11.44 -0.80
C TYR A 159 19.62 11.87 -0.75
N ILE A 160 18.79 11.07 -0.11
CA ILE A 160 17.37 11.35 0.08
C ILE A 160 17.01 11.02 1.53
N TYR A 161 16.07 11.77 2.10
CA TYR A 161 15.45 11.44 3.37
C TYR A 161 13.95 11.25 3.18
N TYR A 162 13.35 10.33 3.94
CA TYR A 162 11.92 10.03 3.83
C TYR A 162 11.36 9.38 5.10
N ALA A 163 10.04 9.39 5.25
CA ALA A 163 9.37 8.58 6.27
C ALA A 163 9.62 7.09 5.99
N HIS A 164 10.15 6.34 6.96
CA HIS A 164 10.50 4.93 6.78
C HIS A 164 9.26 4.06 6.45
N ILE A 165 8.06 4.55 6.79
CA ILE A 165 6.77 3.98 6.46
C ILE A 165 6.38 4.39 5.02
N VAL A 166 6.10 3.40 4.16
CA VAL A 166 5.91 3.62 2.71
C VAL A 166 4.71 4.51 2.40
N SER A 167 3.57 4.29 3.07
CA SER A 167 2.36 5.08 2.85
C SER A 167 2.59 6.56 3.15
N GLN A 168 3.33 6.87 4.22
CA GLN A 168 3.69 8.24 4.59
C GLN A 168 4.65 8.88 3.58
N GLN A 169 5.62 8.12 3.07
CA GLN A 169 6.49 8.59 1.97
C GLN A 169 5.64 8.89 0.72
N GLY A 170 4.79 7.95 0.29
CA GLY A 170 4.00 8.11 -0.92
C GLY A 170 2.98 9.26 -0.84
N ASP A 171 2.58 9.66 0.37
CA ASP A 171 1.75 10.85 0.58
C ASP A 171 2.49 12.17 0.48
N GLY A 172 3.82 12.19 0.68
CA GLY A 172 4.58 13.43 0.57
C GLY A 172 5.70 13.63 1.59
N VAL A 173 5.95 12.68 2.49
CA VAL A 173 6.96 12.82 3.53
C VAL A 173 8.34 12.34 3.03
N TYR A 174 8.96 13.12 2.14
CA TYR A 174 10.30 12.89 1.60
C TYR A 174 10.96 14.19 1.15
N GLY A 175 12.28 14.21 0.98
CA GLY A 175 13.04 15.33 0.42
C GLY A 175 14.50 15.02 0.14
N SER A 176 15.20 15.95 -0.50
CA SER A 176 16.60 15.75 -0.92
C SER A 176 17.62 16.12 0.16
N LEU A 177 18.73 15.39 0.20
CA LEU A 177 19.90 15.72 1.02
C LEU A 177 21.15 15.73 0.14
N THR A 178 21.83 16.86 0.06
CA THR A 178 23.04 17.06 -0.73
C THR A 178 24.22 17.38 0.18
N VAL A 179 25.33 16.66 -0.02
CA VAL A 179 26.61 16.94 0.65
C VAL A 179 27.62 17.38 -0.40
N ARG A 180 28.01 18.65 -0.35
CA ARG A 180 28.92 19.25 -1.32
C ARG A 180 30.38 19.15 -0.91
N GLY A 181 31.24 18.98 -1.91
CA GLY A 181 32.68 19.13 -1.82
C GLY A 181 33.15 20.56 -2.14
N PRO A 182 34.44 20.86 -1.91
CA PRO A 182 35.05 22.16 -2.24
C PRO A 182 35.03 22.52 -3.73
N GLN A 183 34.92 21.51 -4.60
CA GLN A 183 34.89 21.67 -6.06
C GLN A 183 33.46 21.87 -6.61
N ASP A 184 32.44 21.71 -5.77
CA ASP A 184 31.05 21.87 -6.19
C ASP A 184 30.66 23.35 -6.18
N ASP A 185 30.07 23.81 -7.28
CA ASP A 185 29.53 25.16 -7.40
C ASP A 185 28.00 25.13 -7.30
N PRO A 186 27.40 25.63 -6.21
CA PRO A 186 25.94 25.66 -6.05
C PRO A 186 25.20 26.40 -7.18
N SER A 187 25.84 27.37 -7.84
CA SER A 187 25.20 28.15 -8.92
C SER A 187 24.99 27.33 -10.20
N LEU A 188 25.82 26.30 -10.41
CA LEU A 188 25.80 25.39 -11.55
C LEU A 188 25.15 24.04 -11.22
N GLU A 189 24.45 23.94 -10.09
CA GLU A 189 23.79 22.72 -9.65
C GLU A 189 22.26 22.84 -9.78
N ARG A 190 21.58 21.75 -10.18
CA ARG A 190 20.11 21.65 -10.19
C ARG A 190 19.69 20.30 -9.65
N ILE A 191 18.72 20.27 -8.74
CA ILE A 191 18.14 19.03 -8.19
C ILE A 191 16.89 18.66 -8.98
N LEU A 192 16.78 17.40 -9.38
CA LEU A 192 15.65 16.82 -10.08
C LEU A 192 15.13 15.64 -9.24
N LEU A 193 14.21 15.94 -8.34
CA LEU A 193 13.55 14.98 -7.46
C LEU A 193 12.26 14.47 -8.12
N LEU A 194 12.29 13.21 -8.56
CA LEU A 194 11.20 12.53 -9.25
C LEU A 194 10.32 11.81 -8.24
N SER A 195 9.01 12.00 -8.31
CA SER A 195 8.06 11.29 -7.46
C SER A 195 6.71 11.10 -8.16
N SER A 196 5.84 10.33 -7.54
CA SER A 196 4.51 10.00 -8.08
C SER A 196 3.45 10.26 -7.02
N ARG A 197 2.31 10.79 -7.43
CA ARG A 197 1.20 11.09 -6.51
C ARG A 197 -0.03 10.24 -6.86
N PRO A 198 -0.62 9.53 -5.88
CA PRO A 198 -1.88 8.87 -6.09
C PRO A 198 -3.05 9.84 -6.16
N PRO A 199 -4.21 9.41 -6.70
CA PRO A 199 -5.42 10.22 -6.68
C PRO A 199 -6.00 10.39 -5.27
N THR A 200 -5.66 9.53 -4.33
CA THR A 200 -6.09 9.59 -2.91
C THR A 200 -4.90 9.31 -2.00
N PRO A 201 -4.76 10.01 -0.86
CA PRO A 201 -3.67 9.75 0.08
C PRO A 201 -3.66 8.30 0.56
N LEU A 202 -2.48 7.68 0.53
CA LEU A 202 -2.20 6.31 0.92
C LEU A 202 -2.39 6.07 2.41
N SER A 203 -2.03 7.05 3.27
CA SER A 203 -2.28 6.96 4.71
C SER A 203 -3.77 6.99 5.07
N ARG A 204 -4.65 7.36 4.13
CA ARG A 204 -6.10 7.43 4.31
C ARG A 204 -6.86 6.51 3.34
N TYR A 205 -6.13 5.66 2.62
CA TYR A 205 -6.72 4.76 1.64
C TYR A 205 -7.20 3.48 2.34
N SER A 206 -8.35 2.95 1.94
CA SER A 206 -9.10 1.93 2.70
C SER A 206 -9.55 0.73 1.87
N HIS A 207 -8.93 0.51 0.70
CA HIS A 207 -9.27 -0.61 -0.17
C HIS A 207 -8.06 -1.53 -0.40
N LEU A 208 -8.34 -2.83 -0.55
CA LEU A 208 -7.39 -3.93 -0.79
C LEU A 208 -6.33 -3.67 -1.87
N HIS A 209 -6.59 -2.78 -2.82
CA HIS A 209 -5.66 -2.43 -3.90
C HIS A 209 -5.46 -0.91 -3.94
N PRO A 210 -4.27 -0.39 -3.61
CA PRO A 210 -4.01 1.03 -3.62
C PRO A 210 -4.22 1.56 -5.04
N PRO A 211 -4.61 2.83 -5.16
CA PRO A 211 -4.79 3.40 -6.46
C PRO A 211 -3.41 3.48 -7.13
N THR A 212 -3.36 3.12 -8.41
CA THR A 212 -2.19 3.43 -9.21
C THR A 212 -1.96 4.94 -9.21
N PRO A 213 -0.69 5.39 -9.31
CA PRO A 213 -0.39 6.81 -9.41
C PRO A 213 -1.19 7.51 -10.50
N SER A 214 -1.67 8.73 -10.22
CA SER A 214 -2.36 9.56 -11.21
C SER A 214 -1.48 10.65 -11.78
N GLU A 215 -0.37 10.99 -11.11
CA GLU A 215 0.55 12.05 -11.52
C GLU A 215 2.02 11.63 -11.33
N LEU A 216 2.87 12.05 -12.26
CA LEU A 216 4.32 12.13 -12.07
C LEU A 216 4.67 13.57 -11.71
N LEU A 217 5.62 13.73 -10.79
CA LEU A 217 6.05 15.02 -10.28
C LEU A 217 7.55 15.18 -10.47
N LEU A 218 7.95 16.40 -10.82
CA LEU A 218 9.34 16.84 -10.79
C LEU A 218 9.44 17.99 -9.78
N ASN A 219 10.24 17.79 -8.72
CA ASN A 219 10.35 18.73 -7.60
C ASN A 219 8.98 19.14 -7.01
N GLY A 220 8.03 18.20 -6.98
CA GLY A 220 6.66 18.41 -6.47
C GLY A 220 5.65 19.00 -7.45
N GLN A 221 6.08 19.35 -8.67
CA GLN A 221 5.23 19.98 -9.70
C GLN A 221 4.85 18.98 -10.80
N ASN A 222 3.60 19.02 -11.25
CA ASN A 222 3.01 18.10 -12.25
C ASN A 222 2.96 18.67 -13.68
N ASN A 223 3.58 19.83 -13.95
CA ASN A 223 3.86 20.38 -15.30
C ASN A 223 4.60 21.73 -15.22
N GLY A 224 5.37 22.06 -16.26
CA GLY A 224 5.83 23.44 -16.50
C GLY A 224 7.02 23.89 -15.66
N PHE A 225 7.75 22.96 -15.04
CA PHE A 225 9.01 23.28 -14.37
C PHE A 225 10.05 23.75 -15.40
N ILE A 226 10.70 24.89 -15.14
CA ILE A 226 11.71 25.48 -16.03
C ILE A 226 13.05 25.61 -15.27
N PHE A 227 14.11 25.10 -15.88
CA PHE A 227 15.49 25.28 -15.45
C PHE A 227 16.13 26.38 -16.29
N GLU A 228 16.54 27.48 -15.65
CA GLU A 228 17.33 28.51 -16.33
C GLU A 228 18.82 28.13 -16.33
N VAL A 229 19.42 28.18 -17.52
CA VAL A 229 20.82 27.82 -17.75
C VAL A 229 21.54 28.84 -18.64
N GLN A 230 22.82 29.07 -18.36
CA GLN A 230 23.64 29.94 -19.20
C GLN A 230 24.33 29.14 -20.31
N TYR A 231 24.44 29.72 -21.50
CA TYR A 231 25.17 29.13 -22.63
C TYR A 231 26.67 28.95 -22.31
N GLY A 232 27.24 27.83 -22.75
CA GLY A 232 28.68 27.51 -22.62
C GLY A 232 29.13 27.13 -21.21
N ARG A 233 28.19 26.73 -20.34
CA ARG A 233 28.46 26.25 -18.98
C ARG A 233 28.27 24.75 -18.88
N LYS A 234 28.76 24.18 -17.79
CA LYS A 234 28.53 22.78 -17.42
C LYS A 234 27.70 22.76 -16.15
N TYR A 235 26.53 22.13 -16.20
CA TYR A 235 25.63 22.02 -15.07
C TYR A 235 25.65 20.61 -14.48
N LEU A 236 25.61 20.52 -13.15
CA LEU A 236 25.45 19.27 -12.43
C LEU A 236 23.97 19.09 -12.06
N LEU A 237 23.34 18.07 -12.65
CA LEU A 237 22.00 17.63 -12.35
C LEU A 237 22.05 16.49 -11.33
N ARG A 238 21.44 16.68 -10.17
CA ARG A 238 21.27 15.64 -9.14
C ARG A 238 19.90 15.00 -9.31
N LEU A 239 19.87 13.85 -9.97
CA LEU A 239 18.65 13.08 -10.21
C LEU A 239 18.38 12.18 -9.01
N ILE A 240 17.18 12.26 -8.46
CA ILE A 240 16.77 11.48 -7.30
C ILE A 240 15.42 10.85 -7.60
N ASN A 241 15.35 9.53 -7.57
CA ASN A 241 14.08 8.81 -7.60
C ASN A 241 13.52 8.70 -6.17
N ALA A 242 12.34 9.27 -5.92
CA ALA A 242 11.62 9.24 -4.65
C ALA A 242 10.27 8.51 -4.74
N HIS A 243 10.05 7.71 -5.79
CA HIS A 243 8.82 6.96 -5.97
C HIS A 243 8.58 5.97 -4.81
N ALA A 244 7.36 5.97 -4.28
CA ALA A 244 6.87 4.97 -3.33
C ALA A 244 6.19 3.77 -4.01
N TYR A 245 6.15 3.78 -5.35
CA TYR A 245 5.49 2.79 -6.20
C TYR A 245 6.49 2.08 -7.10
N ASN A 246 6.10 0.94 -7.68
CA ASN A 246 6.84 0.31 -8.75
C ASN A 246 6.68 1.10 -10.07
N CYS A 247 7.32 2.25 -10.11
CA CYS A 247 7.22 3.25 -11.15
C CYS A 247 8.60 3.51 -11.79
N PRO A 248 9.10 2.64 -12.69
CA PRO A 248 10.29 2.96 -13.46
C PRO A 248 10.07 4.22 -14.30
N VAL A 249 11.12 5.02 -14.45
CA VAL A 249 11.07 6.28 -15.19
C VAL A 249 12.22 6.37 -16.18
N LEU A 250 11.89 6.77 -17.41
CA LEU A 250 12.82 7.11 -18.47
C LEU A 250 12.94 8.63 -18.54
N LEU A 251 14.15 9.14 -18.31
CA LEU A 251 14.50 10.55 -18.42
C LEU A 251 15.29 10.81 -19.70
N SER A 252 14.94 11.89 -20.40
CA SER A 252 15.68 12.41 -21.56
C SER A 252 15.60 13.93 -21.64
N ILE A 253 16.62 14.55 -22.24
CA ILE A 253 16.64 15.98 -22.56
C ILE A 253 16.89 16.10 -24.05
N SER A 254 16.00 16.79 -24.79
CA SER A 254 16.15 17.00 -26.23
C SER A 254 17.52 17.56 -26.56
N ASP A 255 18.20 16.99 -27.56
CA ASP A 255 19.54 17.38 -28.03
C ASP A 255 20.68 17.36 -26.99
N HIS A 256 20.47 16.96 -25.74
CA HIS A 256 21.54 16.95 -24.72
C HIS A 256 21.93 15.51 -24.37
N ASP A 257 23.25 15.28 -24.25
CA ASP A 257 23.79 14.02 -23.76
C ASP A 257 24.05 14.14 -22.24
N PHE A 258 23.78 13.06 -21.52
CA PHE A 258 24.06 12.93 -20.10
C PHE A 258 25.46 12.38 -19.88
N HIS A 259 26.25 13.04 -19.03
CA HIS A 259 27.54 12.55 -18.55
C HIS A 259 27.39 12.12 -17.09
N VAL A 260 27.18 10.82 -16.83
CA VAL A 260 26.99 10.32 -15.47
C VAL A 260 28.33 10.26 -14.73
N LEU A 261 28.39 10.89 -13.57
CA LEU A 261 29.59 11.04 -12.73
C LEU A 261 29.52 10.25 -11.42
N ALA A 262 28.31 10.05 -10.88
CA ALA A 262 28.09 9.24 -9.67
C ALA A 262 26.74 8.54 -9.70
N THR A 263 26.63 7.45 -8.93
CA THR A 263 25.38 6.76 -8.63
C THR A 263 25.29 6.46 -7.13
N ASP A 264 24.12 6.67 -6.52
CA ASP A 264 23.88 6.43 -5.09
C ASP A 264 24.91 7.11 -4.15
N GLY A 265 25.38 8.30 -4.55
CA GLY A 265 26.43 9.04 -3.84
C GLY A 265 27.84 8.47 -3.99
N ASN A 266 28.06 7.50 -4.88
CA ASN A 266 29.36 6.88 -5.16
C ASN A 266 29.86 7.27 -6.57
N PRO A 267 31.07 7.81 -6.72
CA PRO A 267 31.64 8.16 -8.02
C PRO A 267 31.80 6.95 -8.96
N VAL A 268 31.56 7.18 -10.26
CA VAL A 268 31.68 6.19 -11.33
C VAL A 268 32.59 6.71 -12.45
N GLU A 269 33.08 5.81 -13.29
CA GLU A 269 33.70 6.18 -14.57
C GLU A 269 32.68 6.93 -15.43
N ALA A 270 33.10 8.08 -15.96
CA ALA A 270 32.23 8.95 -16.74
C ALA A 270 31.61 8.20 -17.93
N THR A 271 30.30 8.03 -17.90
CA THR A 271 29.54 7.30 -18.91
C THR A 271 28.58 8.26 -19.62
N ILE A 272 28.56 8.20 -20.95
CA ILE A 272 27.78 9.12 -21.80
C ILE A 272 26.59 8.37 -22.39
N GLY A 273 25.41 8.98 -22.36
CA GLY A 273 24.19 8.42 -22.97
C GLY A 273 23.10 9.47 -23.09
N ARG A 274 22.01 9.15 -23.78
CA ARG A 274 20.87 10.08 -24.01
C ARG A 274 19.68 9.83 -23.11
N HIS A 275 19.64 8.64 -22.53
CA HIS A 275 18.51 8.17 -21.77
C HIS A 275 19.01 7.59 -20.46
N ILE A 276 18.46 8.08 -19.35
CA ILE A 276 18.66 7.46 -18.05
C ILE A 276 17.37 6.74 -17.69
N VAL A 277 17.49 5.45 -17.39
CA VAL A 277 16.38 4.69 -16.83
C VAL A 277 16.63 4.51 -15.36
N SER A 278 15.68 4.96 -14.55
CA SER A 278 15.66 4.66 -13.12
C SER A 278 14.56 3.64 -12.85
N PHE A 279 14.93 2.57 -12.16
CA PHE A 279 14.08 1.42 -11.92
C PHE A 279 13.85 1.22 -10.43
N PRO A 280 12.59 1.08 -10.00
CA PRO A 280 12.21 0.55 -8.70
C PRO A 280 12.20 -0.97 -8.53
N GLY A 281 12.76 -1.70 -9.49
CA GLY A 281 12.82 -3.16 -9.47
C GLY A 281 11.58 -3.80 -10.04
N ASP A 282 11.79 -4.91 -10.75
CA ASP A 282 10.75 -5.54 -11.54
C ASP A 282 9.85 -6.45 -10.68
N ALA A 283 8.74 -5.92 -10.15
CA ALA A 283 7.58 -6.76 -9.94
C ALA A 283 6.87 -6.96 -11.28
N TRP A 284 7.11 -8.11 -11.92
CA TRP A 284 6.26 -8.59 -13.00
C TRP A 284 4.80 -8.62 -12.49
N ASN A 285 3.93 -7.85 -13.14
CA ASN A 285 2.56 -8.28 -13.29
C ASN A 285 2.60 -9.48 -14.24
N GLU A 286 1.97 -10.59 -13.87
CA GLU A 286 1.70 -11.65 -14.86
C GLU A 286 1.14 -10.96 -16.10
N PRO A 287 1.59 -11.31 -17.32
CA PRO A 287 0.76 -11.00 -18.45
C PRO A 287 -0.58 -11.65 -18.10
N GLU A 288 -1.65 -10.87 -18.05
CA GLU A 288 -2.97 -11.45 -18.24
C GLU A 288 -2.81 -12.29 -19.49
N THR A 289 -2.61 -13.59 -19.31
CA THR A 289 -2.97 -14.52 -20.34
C THR A 289 -4.42 -14.13 -20.57
N ASN A 290 -4.70 -13.66 -21.77
CA ASN A 290 -6.00 -13.78 -22.38
C ASN A 290 -6.37 -15.28 -22.37
N ASP A 291 -6.50 -15.88 -21.19
CA ASP A 291 -7.38 -16.98 -20.98
C ASP A 291 -8.73 -16.31 -21.13
N THR A 292 -9.35 -16.63 -22.25
CA THR A 292 -10.70 -16.26 -22.63
C THR A 292 -11.69 -16.65 -21.54
N ARG A 293 -11.71 -15.95 -20.40
CA ARG A 293 -12.85 -15.84 -19.51
C ARG A 293 -13.75 -14.76 -20.07
N LEU A 294 -14.28 -15.04 -21.26
CA LEU A 294 -15.57 -14.52 -21.66
C LEU A 294 -16.56 -14.94 -20.58
N GLY A 295 -16.77 -14.05 -19.59
CA GLY A 295 -17.93 -14.13 -18.72
C GLY A 295 -19.16 -14.29 -19.61
N MET A 296 -19.84 -15.41 -19.49
CA MET A 296 -20.98 -15.70 -20.34
C MET A 296 -22.08 -14.68 -20.03
N GLU A 297 -22.41 -13.82 -20.98
CA GLU A 297 -23.53 -12.90 -20.83
C GLU A 297 -24.85 -13.69 -20.87
N TRP A 298 -25.64 -13.58 -19.79
CA TRP A 298 -26.94 -14.24 -19.67
C TRP A 298 -28.02 -13.49 -20.44
N THR A 299 -28.11 -13.73 -21.75
CA THR A 299 -29.21 -13.24 -22.57
C THR A 299 -30.54 -13.89 -22.19
N ARG A 300 -31.66 -13.28 -22.63
CA ARG A 300 -33.01 -13.82 -22.42
C ARG A 300 -33.14 -15.25 -22.95
N ASP A 301 -32.60 -15.51 -24.14
CA ASP A 301 -32.70 -16.82 -24.81
C ASP A 301 -31.87 -17.90 -24.10
N LYS A 302 -30.62 -17.59 -23.72
CA LYS A 302 -29.78 -18.49 -22.92
C LYS A 302 -30.37 -18.80 -21.55
N THR A 303 -31.02 -17.82 -20.94
CA THR A 303 -31.73 -18.02 -19.66
C THR A 303 -32.92 -18.96 -19.82
N LEU A 304 -33.66 -18.87 -20.93
CA LEU A 304 -34.77 -19.79 -21.23
C LEU A 304 -34.27 -21.19 -21.60
N GLU A 305 -33.13 -21.29 -22.29
CA GLU A 305 -32.46 -22.55 -22.60
C GLU A 305 -32.00 -23.27 -21.32
N LEU A 306 -31.33 -22.55 -20.41
CA LEU A 306 -31.00 -23.05 -19.07
C LEU A 306 -32.23 -23.58 -18.34
N LEU A 307 -33.34 -22.84 -18.36
CA LEU A 307 -34.55 -23.25 -17.65
C LEU A 307 -35.19 -24.51 -18.25
N ARG A 308 -35.15 -24.67 -19.58
CA ARG A 308 -35.61 -25.91 -20.26
C ARG A 308 -34.78 -27.11 -19.83
N GLU A 309 -33.45 -26.98 -19.88
CA GLU A 309 -32.52 -28.05 -19.51
C GLU A 309 -32.56 -28.37 -18.00
N TYR A 310 -32.77 -27.35 -17.18
CA TYR A 310 -32.93 -27.47 -15.74
C TYR A 310 -34.26 -28.14 -15.38
N GLN A 311 -35.36 -27.85 -16.09
CA GLN A 311 -36.65 -28.50 -15.90
C GLN A 311 -36.58 -30.00 -16.17
N GLN A 312 -35.87 -30.44 -17.22
CA GLN A 312 -35.72 -31.86 -17.54
C GLN A 312 -34.97 -32.65 -16.46
N ARG A 313 -34.06 -31.99 -15.72
CA ARG A 313 -33.24 -32.59 -14.66
C ARG A 313 -33.92 -32.55 -13.30
N ARG A 314 -34.90 -33.44 -13.10
CA ARG A 314 -35.66 -33.57 -11.83
C ARG A 314 -34.79 -33.71 -10.59
N VAL A 315 -33.59 -34.30 -10.69
CA VAL A 315 -32.62 -34.45 -9.58
C VAL A 315 -32.21 -33.10 -8.97
N LEU A 316 -32.34 -31.98 -9.70
CA LEU A 316 -31.94 -30.65 -9.23
C LEU A 316 -33.03 -29.89 -8.47
N TRP A 317 -34.30 -30.25 -8.65
CA TRP A 317 -35.42 -29.46 -8.13
C TRP A 317 -36.58 -30.25 -7.55
N ASP A 318 -36.78 -31.50 -7.98
CA ASP A 318 -37.85 -32.36 -7.49
C ASP A 318 -37.37 -33.21 -6.32
N TRP A 319 -37.81 -32.84 -5.12
CA TRP A 319 -37.46 -33.52 -3.87
C TRP A 319 -37.98 -34.97 -3.79
N ASN A 320 -39.00 -35.33 -4.58
CA ASN A 320 -39.53 -36.69 -4.65
C ASN A 320 -38.70 -37.63 -5.54
N THR A 321 -37.79 -37.08 -6.35
CA THR A 321 -36.98 -37.89 -7.27
C THR A 321 -35.86 -38.61 -6.53
N ARG A 322 -35.71 -39.91 -6.80
CA ARG A 322 -34.65 -40.76 -6.25
C ARG A 322 -33.29 -40.25 -6.73
N GLY A 323 -32.51 -39.67 -5.82
CA GLY A 323 -31.23 -39.03 -6.13
C GLY A 323 -31.17 -37.53 -5.85
N TYR A 324 -32.30 -36.88 -5.54
CA TYR A 324 -32.30 -35.45 -5.15
C TYR A 324 -31.45 -35.17 -3.90
N ARG A 325 -31.46 -36.07 -2.91
CA ARG A 325 -30.65 -35.96 -1.68
C ARG A 325 -29.18 -36.35 -1.87
N ASP A 326 -28.81 -36.88 -3.03
CA ASP A 326 -27.44 -37.32 -3.34
C ASP A 326 -26.64 -36.12 -3.90
N ARG A 327 -25.62 -35.69 -3.15
CA ARG A 327 -24.78 -34.54 -3.52
C ARG A 327 -23.98 -34.80 -4.80
N ALA A 328 -23.52 -36.03 -5.03
CA ALA A 328 -22.72 -36.37 -6.19
C ALA A 328 -23.56 -36.36 -7.48
N LYS A 329 -24.81 -36.84 -7.42
CA LYS A 329 -25.73 -36.81 -8.56
C LYS A 329 -26.18 -35.40 -8.93
N ARG A 330 -26.38 -34.52 -7.94
CA ARG A 330 -26.67 -33.10 -8.20
C ARG A 330 -25.49 -32.36 -8.82
N LYS A 331 -24.27 -32.58 -8.31
CA LYS A 331 -23.05 -31.99 -8.88
C LYS A 331 -22.83 -32.44 -10.33
N ARG A 332 -23.04 -33.72 -10.63
CA ARG A 332 -22.97 -34.25 -12.01
C ARG A 332 -24.01 -33.61 -12.93
N ALA A 333 -25.26 -33.47 -12.48
CA ALA A 333 -26.31 -32.84 -13.27
C ALA A 333 -26.06 -31.33 -13.52
N ILE A 334 -25.40 -30.63 -12.60
CA ILE A 334 -24.97 -29.23 -12.80
C ILE A 334 -23.80 -29.16 -13.78
N GLN A 335 -22.88 -30.13 -13.72
CA GLN A 335 -21.78 -30.24 -14.66
C GLN A 335 -22.26 -30.50 -16.09
N GLU A 336 -23.25 -31.37 -16.27
CA GLU A 336 -23.90 -31.57 -17.58
C GLU A 336 -24.58 -30.30 -18.11
N LEU A 337 -25.20 -29.49 -17.23
CA LEU A 337 -25.77 -28.19 -17.62
C LEU A 337 -24.69 -27.19 -18.06
N ALA A 338 -23.56 -27.19 -17.37
CA ALA A 338 -22.40 -26.35 -17.68
C ALA A 338 -21.78 -26.74 -19.03
N GLU A 339 -21.72 -28.03 -19.34
CA GLU A 339 -21.24 -28.56 -20.63
C GLU A 339 -22.18 -28.18 -21.79
N ILE A 340 -23.50 -28.34 -21.62
CA ILE A 340 -24.49 -27.99 -22.66
C ILE A 340 -24.47 -26.50 -22.97
N LEU A 341 -24.39 -25.67 -21.93
CA LEU A 341 -24.38 -24.21 -22.07
C LEU A 341 -22.98 -23.64 -22.30
N CYS A 342 -21.94 -24.48 -22.40
CA CYS A 342 -20.55 -24.06 -22.61
C CYS A 342 -20.10 -22.96 -21.60
N CYS A 343 -20.36 -23.15 -20.31
CA CYS A 343 -19.98 -22.20 -19.26
C CYS A 343 -19.53 -22.87 -17.96
N ASN A 344 -19.04 -22.10 -16.99
CA ASN A 344 -18.58 -22.66 -15.70
C ASN A 344 -19.78 -23.15 -14.86
N THR A 345 -19.63 -24.30 -14.20
CA THR A 345 -20.54 -24.81 -13.16
C THR A 345 -20.96 -23.76 -12.12
N LEU A 346 -20.03 -22.88 -11.71
CA LEU A 346 -20.33 -21.81 -10.74
C LEU A 346 -21.30 -20.75 -11.30
N GLU A 347 -21.22 -20.44 -12.60
CA GLU A 347 -22.13 -19.50 -13.26
C GLU A 347 -23.55 -20.08 -13.38
N ILE A 348 -23.66 -21.38 -13.67
CA ILE A 348 -24.94 -22.11 -13.65
C ILE A 348 -25.58 -22.08 -12.27
N GLU A 349 -24.80 -22.37 -11.22
CA GLU A 349 -25.29 -22.38 -9.83
C GLU A 349 -25.75 -21.00 -9.36
N LYS A 350 -24.96 -19.94 -9.64
CA LYS A 350 -25.33 -18.55 -9.36
C LYS A 350 -26.60 -18.16 -10.09
N LYS A 351 -26.71 -18.46 -11.39
CA LYS A 351 -27.88 -18.09 -12.20
C LYS A 351 -29.14 -18.81 -11.74
N ILE A 352 -29.08 -20.11 -11.48
CA ILE A 352 -30.23 -20.89 -10.98
C ILE A 352 -30.69 -20.35 -9.62
N THR A 353 -29.76 -20.01 -8.73
CA THR A 353 -30.08 -19.45 -7.40
C THR A 353 -30.80 -18.10 -7.52
N ASN A 354 -30.28 -17.19 -8.34
CA ASN A 354 -30.92 -15.90 -8.61
C ASN A 354 -32.31 -16.05 -9.22
N LEU A 355 -32.48 -16.96 -10.19
CA LEU A 355 -33.77 -17.25 -10.82
C LEU A 355 -34.79 -17.79 -9.80
N LYS A 356 -34.38 -18.67 -8.88
CA LYS A 356 -35.25 -19.19 -7.81
C LYS A 356 -35.68 -18.09 -6.83
N CYS A 357 -34.75 -17.24 -6.41
CA CYS A 357 -35.06 -16.12 -5.53
C CYS A 357 -36.07 -15.17 -6.18
N GLN A 358 -35.88 -14.84 -7.46
CA GLN A 358 -36.80 -13.98 -8.19
C GLN A 358 -38.16 -14.63 -8.39
N TYR A 359 -38.22 -15.91 -8.75
CA TYR A 359 -39.47 -16.67 -8.85
C TYR A 359 -40.24 -16.68 -7.53
N SER A 360 -39.56 -16.89 -6.40
CA SER A 360 -40.19 -16.86 -5.07
C SER A 360 -40.81 -15.50 -4.75
N ARG A 361 -40.16 -14.40 -5.15
CA ARG A 361 -40.70 -13.04 -4.97
C ARG A 361 -41.95 -12.82 -5.81
N GLU A 362 -41.95 -13.27 -7.05
CA GLU A 362 -43.12 -13.16 -7.94
C GLU A 362 -44.30 -13.99 -7.44
N VAL A 363 -44.07 -15.22 -6.95
CA VAL A 363 -45.11 -16.03 -6.30
C VAL A 363 -45.69 -15.33 -5.08
N HIS A 364 -44.85 -14.69 -4.26
CA HIS A 364 -45.31 -13.98 -3.07
C HIS A 364 -46.15 -12.74 -3.43
N LYS A 365 -45.78 -11.98 -4.46
CA LYS A 365 -46.60 -10.87 -4.98
C LYS A 365 -47.98 -11.33 -5.45
N ILE A 366 -48.04 -12.44 -6.20
CA ILE A 366 -49.31 -13.02 -6.65
C ILE A 366 -50.15 -13.46 -5.45
N GLN A 367 -49.56 -14.12 -4.46
CA GLN A 367 -50.29 -14.57 -3.27
C GLN A 367 -50.85 -13.38 -2.46
N ASN A 368 -50.03 -12.36 -2.20
CA ASN A 368 -50.46 -11.18 -1.46
C ASN A 368 -51.58 -10.42 -2.21
N SER A 369 -51.51 -10.38 -3.56
CA SER A 369 -52.59 -9.80 -4.35
C SER A 369 -53.89 -10.60 -4.28
N ARG A 370 -53.82 -11.95 -4.23
CA ARG A 370 -55.00 -12.81 -4.06
C ARG A 370 -55.65 -12.62 -2.70
N ASP A 371 -54.82 -12.45 -1.67
CA ASP A 371 -55.30 -12.25 -0.30
C ASP A 371 -55.92 -10.84 -0.11
N ALA A 372 -55.56 -9.88 -0.97
CA ALA A 372 -56.08 -8.50 -0.96
C ALA A 372 -57.18 -8.22 -2.00
N ALA A 373 -57.40 -9.12 -2.96
CA ALA A 373 -58.31 -8.92 -4.10
C ALA A 373 -59.78 -9.11 -3.71
N THR A 374 -60.64 -8.21 -4.20
CA THR A 374 -62.11 -8.28 -4.03
C THR A 374 -62.81 -8.95 -5.22
N GLY A 375 -62.12 -9.09 -6.35
CA GLY A 375 -62.57 -9.81 -7.54
C GLY A 375 -61.43 -10.50 -8.30
N PRO A 376 -61.73 -11.39 -9.26
CA PRO A 376 -60.71 -12.14 -10.00
C PRO A 376 -59.80 -11.26 -10.89
N ASP A 377 -60.26 -10.08 -11.30
CA ASP A 377 -59.50 -9.14 -12.12
C ASP A 377 -58.49 -8.29 -11.30
N ASP A 378 -58.57 -8.31 -9.96
CA ASP A 378 -57.67 -7.57 -9.05
C ASP A 378 -56.38 -8.35 -8.71
N VAL A 379 -56.23 -9.57 -9.24
CA VAL A 379 -55.10 -10.46 -8.91
C VAL A 379 -53.89 -10.13 -9.80
N TYR A 380 -52.77 -9.80 -9.16
CA TYR A 380 -51.51 -9.54 -9.84
C TYR A 380 -51.06 -10.75 -10.68
N VAL A 381 -50.72 -10.50 -11.95
CA VAL A 381 -50.11 -11.49 -12.85
C VAL A 381 -48.67 -11.06 -13.14
N SER A 382 -47.70 -11.91 -12.82
CA SER A 382 -46.27 -11.62 -13.06
C SER A 382 -45.99 -11.47 -14.56
N LYS A 383 -45.46 -10.31 -14.95
CA LYS A 383 -44.94 -10.03 -16.31
C LYS A 383 -43.49 -10.50 -16.51
N TRP A 384 -42.85 -11.12 -15.50
CA TRP A 384 -41.46 -11.56 -15.59
C TRP A 384 -41.30 -12.70 -16.59
N PHE A 385 -40.41 -12.54 -17.57
CA PHE A 385 -40.31 -13.42 -18.76
C PHE A 385 -40.04 -14.90 -18.44
N ALA A 386 -39.34 -15.18 -17.34
CA ALA A 386 -38.99 -16.53 -16.92
C ALA A 386 -40.05 -17.16 -16.01
N PHE A 387 -41.08 -16.41 -15.59
CA PHE A 387 -42.07 -16.87 -14.62
C PHE A 387 -42.81 -18.13 -15.09
N LYS A 388 -43.33 -18.12 -16.33
CA LYS A 388 -44.03 -19.27 -16.94
C LYS A 388 -43.11 -20.49 -17.07
N ALA A 389 -41.84 -20.28 -17.42
CA ALA A 389 -40.85 -21.34 -17.54
C ALA A 389 -40.47 -21.98 -16.19
N MET A 390 -40.68 -21.31 -15.06
CA MET A 390 -40.35 -21.79 -13.72
C MET A 390 -41.55 -22.35 -12.93
N GLN A 391 -42.75 -22.36 -13.51
CA GLN A 391 -43.97 -22.84 -12.85
C GLN A 391 -43.91 -24.30 -12.40
N PHE A 392 -43.06 -25.13 -13.03
CA PHE A 392 -42.86 -26.52 -12.62
C PHE A 392 -42.35 -26.67 -11.17
N LEU A 393 -41.75 -25.61 -10.59
CA LEU A 393 -41.29 -25.60 -9.20
C LEU A 393 -42.44 -25.58 -8.17
N GLN A 394 -43.65 -25.18 -8.55
CA GLN A 394 -44.82 -25.18 -7.64
C GLN A 394 -45.26 -26.59 -7.22
N PHE A 395 -44.96 -27.62 -8.02
CA PHE A 395 -45.28 -29.01 -7.66
C PHE A 395 -44.36 -29.57 -6.55
N GLY A 396 -43.31 -28.83 -6.17
CA GLY A 396 -42.33 -29.21 -5.15
C GLY A 396 -42.55 -28.62 -3.75
N THR A 397 -43.50 -27.68 -3.55
CA THR A 397 -43.68 -27.03 -2.25
C THR A 397 -44.70 -27.75 -1.37
N ARG A 398 -44.24 -28.23 -0.21
CA ARG A 398 -45.08 -28.84 0.84
C ARG A 398 -46.10 -27.82 1.35
N ARG A 399 -47.38 -28.19 1.39
CA ARG A 399 -48.44 -27.52 2.18
C ARG A 399 -47.96 -27.40 3.63
N TYR A 400 -47.63 -26.20 4.09
CA TYR A 400 -47.41 -25.97 5.51
C TYR A 400 -48.74 -26.15 6.25
N SER A 401 -48.71 -27.02 7.25
CA SER A 401 -49.83 -27.43 8.10
C SER A 401 -50.56 -26.20 8.69
N LYS A 402 -51.85 -26.05 8.37
CA LYS A 402 -52.77 -25.21 9.16
C LYS A 402 -52.84 -25.78 10.57
N ARG A 403 -52.16 -25.16 11.54
CA ARG A 403 -52.40 -25.43 12.97
C ARG A 403 -53.77 -24.83 13.32
N LYS A 404 -54.79 -25.68 13.34
CA LYS A 404 -56.17 -25.39 13.74
C LYS A 404 -56.21 -24.78 15.15
N LYS A 405 -56.86 -23.63 15.25
CA LYS A 405 -57.46 -23.09 16.48
C LYS A 405 -58.43 -24.15 17.02
N LYS A 406 -58.29 -24.55 18.30
CA LYS A 406 -59.34 -25.32 19.00
C LYS A 406 -60.53 -24.38 19.20
N VAL A 407 -61.61 -24.64 18.48
CA VAL A 407 -62.98 -24.36 18.91
C VAL A 407 -63.65 -25.72 18.91
N ASP A 408 -64.36 -26.02 19.98
CA ASP A 408 -65.09 -27.26 20.16
C ASP A 408 -66.23 -27.41 19.13
N GLU A 409 -66.65 -28.68 18.99
CA GLU A 409 -67.85 -29.22 18.33
C GLU A 409 -67.80 -29.68 16.84
N GLU A 410 -67.90 -31.01 16.74
CA GLU A 410 -68.62 -31.89 15.80
C GLU A 410 -68.22 -32.05 14.30
N THR A 411 -68.12 -33.33 13.92
CA THR A 411 -67.79 -34.02 12.64
C THR A 411 -68.86 -33.89 11.52
N PRO A 412 -68.71 -34.45 10.27
CA PRO A 412 -67.63 -35.25 9.66
C PRO A 412 -67.18 -34.82 8.23
N LYS A 413 -66.16 -35.55 7.75
CA LYS A 413 -65.48 -35.55 6.42
C LYS A 413 -66.41 -35.71 5.20
N LEU A 414 -65.97 -35.21 4.05
CA LEU A 414 -66.16 -35.82 2.73
C LEU A 414 -64.96 -35.53 1.79
N GLN A 415 -64.66 -36.52 0.95
CA GLN A 415 -63.64 -36.61 -0.12
C GLN A 415 -63.86 -35.51 -1.18
N GLU A 416 -63.00 -35.19 -2.15
CA GLU A 416 -62.37 -35.98 -3.22
C GLU A 416 -61.68 -34.93 -4.14
N GLU A 417 -60.45 -35.13 -4.59
CA GLU A 417 -60.06 -35.47 -5.98
C GLU A 417 -59.91 -34.33 -7.00
N TYR A 418 -58.88 -34.53 -7.83
CA TYR A 418 -58.37 -33.76 -8.97
C TYR A 418 -59.40 -33.47 -10.06
N ILE A 419 -59.24 -32.38 -10.83
CA ILE A 419 -59.14 -32.39 -12.32
C ILE A 419 -58.30 -31.18 -12.80
N VAL A 420 -57.33 -31.46 -13.67
CA VAL A 420 -56.58 -30.51 -14.50
C VAL A 420 -57.35 -30.30 -15.80
N SER A 421 -57.47 -29.07 -16.30
CA SER A 421 -57.77 -28.85 -17.72
C SER A 421 -57.05 -27.61 -18.25
N ASP A 422 -56.37 -27.84 -19.35
CA ASP A 422 -55.52 -26.96 -20.14
C ASP A 422 -56.26 -25.73 -20.68
N ILE A 423 -55.55 -24.59 -20.76
CA ILE A 423 -55.89 -23.49 -21.67
C ILE A 423 -54.61 -23.08 -22.40
N ASP A 424 -54.69 -23.15 -23.73
CA ASP A 424 -53.62 -22.95 -24.71
C ASP A 424 -53.23 -21.45 -24.85
N PRO A 425 -51.99 -21.14 -25.28
CA PRO A 425 -51.37 -19.84 -25.11
C PRO A 425 -51.47 -18.99 -26.38
N GLU A 426 -52.62 -18.40 -26.67
CA GLU A 426 -52.70 -17.34 -27.70
C GLU A 426 -53.97 -16.51 -27.53
N SER A 427 -53.96 -15.58 -26.56
CA SER A 427 -54.87 -14.44 -26.61
C SER A 427 -54.35 -13.24 -25.80
N ILE A 428 -54.11 -12.18 -26.56
CA ILE A 428 -54.34 -10.76 -26.23
C ILE A 428 -53.14 -9.94 -25.71
N THR A 429 -53.08 -8.75 -26.32
CA THR A 429 -52.00 -7.83 -26.65
C THR A 429 -51.78 -6.69 -25.65
N PHE A 430 -50.63 -6.01 -25.79
CA PHE A 430 -50.18 -4.81 -25.09
C PHE A 430 -51.09 -3.57 -25.22
N THR A 431 -51.14 -2.75 -24.17
CA THR A 431 -51.29 -1.28 -24.25
C THR A 431 -50.75 -0.58 -22.99
N ASP A 432 -49.97 0.49 -23.19
CA ASP A 432 -49.54 1.50 -22.20
C ASP A 432 -50.69 2.44 -21.82
N TYR A 433 -50.64 3.07 -20.64
CA TYR A 433 -50.98 4.50 -20.43
C TYR A 433 -50.58 5.01 -19.03
N ASN A 434 -50.08 6.24 -19.00
CA ASN A 434 -49.74 7.10 -17.84
C ASN A 434 -50.99 7.82 -17.27
N GLU A 435 -50.90 8.29 -16.01
CA GLU A 435 -51.32 9.62 -15.49
C GLU A 435 -51.23 9.57 -13.95
N GLU A 436 -50.32 10.33 -13.31
CA GLU A 436 -50.48 11.72 -12.84
C GLU A 436 -51.75 11.98 -12.00
N THR A 437 -51.57 12.36 -10.72
CA THR A 437 -51.78 13.74 -10.24
C THR A 437 -52.05 13.84 -8.72
N ASN A 438 -51.40 14.86 -8.13
CA ASN A 438 -51.91 15.85 -7.17
C ASN A 438 -52.52 15.39 -5.83
N GLY A 439 -52.22 16.00 -4.69
CA GLY A 439 -51.48 17.23 -4.41
C GLY A 439 -52.01 17.89 -3.14
N SER A 440 -51.23 18.86 -2.65
CA SER A 440 -51.57 19.92 -1.69
C SER A 440 -51.81 19.50 -0.23
N GLY A 441 -51.41 20.27 0.78
CA GLY A 441 -50.79 21.59 0.80
C GLY A 441 -50.85 22.19 2.20
N THR A 442 -49.94 23.16 2.43
CA THR A 442 -50.05 24.34 3.32
C THR A 442 -50.25 24.08 4.83
N GLY A 443 -49.55 24.70 5.77
CA GLY A 443 -48.66 25.86 5.79
C GLY A 443 -48.85 26.58 7.14
N SER A 444 -47.79 27.05 7.80
CA SER A 444 -47.76 28.28 8.62
C SER A 444 -46.42 28.41 9.37
N PHE A 445 -45.83 29.60 9.27
CA PHE A 445 -44.65 30.11 9.95
C PHE A 445 -44.95 30.63 11.35
N ASN A 446 -44.03 30.46 12.32
CA ASN A 446 -43.26 31.50 13.03
C ASN A 446 -42.87 31.13 14.48
N ALA A 447 -41.55 31.21 14.72
CA ALA A 447 -40.84 31.74 15.88
C ALA A 447 -41.16 31.26 17.31
N SER A 448 -40.18 30.64 17.97
CA SER A 448 -39.50 31.22 19.14
C SER A 448 -38.30 30.37 19.59
N LEU A 449 -37.27 31.07 20.05
CA LEU A 449 -36.03 30.57 20.63
C LEU A 449 -36.26 29.98 22.03
N SER A 450 -35.73 28.80 22.32
CA SER A 450 -34.69 28.55 23.36
C SER A 450 -34.68 27.07 23.77
N GLU A 451 -33.46 26.57 24.03
CA GLU A 451 -33.11 25.42 24.86
C GLU A 451 -33.73 24.06 24.46
N ASP A 452 -32.87 23.15 23.99
CA ASP A 452 -32.90 21.69 24.28
C ASP A 452 -31.92 20.99 23.33
N ALA A 453 -30.64 21.01 23.70
CA ALA A 453 -29.62 20.13 23.14
C ALA A 453 -29.45 18.90 24.04
N GLU A 454 -30.56 18.18 24.27
CA GLU A 454 -30.59 16.86 24.94
C GLU A 454 -31.65 15.93 24.29
N GLU A 455 -31.76 15.90 22.96
CA GLU A 455 -32.53 14.86 22.27
C GLU A 455 -31.84 14.39 20.98
N SER A 456 -30.79 13.59 21.12
CA SER A 456 -30.44 12.62 20.06
C SER A 456 -30.14 11.22 20.58
N SER A 457 -30.56 10.94 21.83
CA SER A 457 -30.31 9.67 22.53
C SER A 457 -31.55 8.79 22.68
N SER A 458 -32.71 9.17 22.11
CA SER A 458 -34.00 8.49 22.35
C SER A 458 -34.60 7.75 21.14
N SER A 459 -34.02 7.84 19.94
CA SER A 459 -34.57 7.12 18.77
C SER A 459 -34.06 5.67 18.62
N SER A 460 -33.06 5.27 19.41
CA SER A 460 -32.49 3.91 19.34
C SER A 460 -33.15 2.91 20.30
N LEU A 461 -33.78 3.38 21.38
CA LEU A 461 -34.28 2.52 22.46
C LEU A 461 -35.72 1.99 22.28
N LYS A 462 -36.45 2.40 21.22
CA LYS A 462 -37.83 1.93 20.97
C LYS A 462 -37.94 0.71 20.05
N ALA A 463 -36.83 0.19 19.53
CA ALA A 463 -36.81 -0.94 18.62
C ALA A 463 -36.46 -2.30 19.28
N MET A 464 -36.18 -2.33 20.59
CA MET A 464 -35.66 -3.52 21.29
C MET A 464 -36.53 -4.10 22.43
N GLU A 465 -37.76 -3.61 22.65
CA GLU A 465 -38.63 -4.11 23.74
C GLU A 465 -39.71 -5.14 23.34
N LEU A 466 -39.70 -5.66 22.10
CA LEU A 466 -40.60 -6.76 21.72
C LEU A 466 -39.78 -7.99 21.40
N TYR A 467 -39.43 -8.76 22.44
CA TYR A 467 -39.29 -10.23 22.48
C TYR A 467 -38.20 -10.65 23.48
N ASN A 468 -38.54 -10.63 24.78
CA ASN A 468 -38.04 -11.65 25.69
C ASN A 468 -39.03 -11.94 26.81
N GLY A 469 -39.27 -13.23 27.04
CA GLY A 469 -40.16 -13.79 28.06
C GLY A 469 -40.82 -15.06 27.50
N SER A 470 -40.61 -16.28 28.02
CA SER A 470 -40.15 -16.72 29.32
C SER A 470 -39.65 -18.18 29.21
N LEU A 471 -38.58 -18.51 29.93
CA LEU A 471 -38.08 -19.87 30.21
C LEU A 471 -39.12 -20.72 30.99
N GLN A 472 -38.99 -22.06 30.92
CA GLN A 472 -38.60 -22.90 32.10
C GLN A 472 -38.33 -24.39 31.77
N ASN A 473 -37.37 -24.94 32.54
CA ASN A 473 -36.75 -26.28 32.57
C ASN A 473 -37.68 -27.47 32.85
N GLN A 474 -37.30 -28.70 32.43
CA GLN A 474 -36.69 -29.74 33.30
C GLN A 474 -36.69 -31.18 32.69
N ASN A 475 -35.62 -31.92 33.05
CA ASN A 475 -35.45 -33.38 33.20
C ASN A 475 -34.84 -34.26 32.08
N SER A 476 -33.61 -34.70 32.36
CA SER A 476 -32.89 -35.94 31.98
C SER A 476 -33.50 -37.19 32.70
N PRO A 477 -33.11 -38.50 32.49
CA PRO A 477 -31.74 -39.00 32.25
C PRO A 477 -31.50 -40.38 31.50
N ILE A 478 -30.20 -40.74 31.35
CA ILE A 478 -29.53 -42.10 31.32
C ILE A 478 -29.14 -42.82 29.97
N CYS A 479 -27.80 -43.00 29.82
CA CYS A 479 -26.89 -44.08 29.29
C CYS A 479 -27.16 -44.81 27.93
N ASP A 480 -26.20 -45.25 27.08
CA ASP A 480 -24.82 -45.82 27.21
C ASP A 480 -23.94 -45.61 25.92
N LEU A 481 -22.64 -45.94 26.05
CA LEU A 481 -21.47 -45.93 25.11
C LEU A 481 -21.65 -46.83 23.84
N ASP A 482 -20.95 -46.73 22.69
CA ASP A 482 -19.49 -46.71 22.46
C ASP A 482 -19.07 -46.32 20.99
N GLU A 483 -17.79 -45.94 20.86
CA GLU A 483 -16.81 -45.99 19.74
C GLU A 483 -17.21 -45.74 18.25
N SER A 484 -16.88 -44.55 17.75
CA SER A 484 -16.07 -44.33 16.52
C SER A 484 -15.96 -42.81 16.26
N GLY A 485 -14.78 -42.27 16.54
CA GLY A 485 -14.52 -40.83 16.52
C GLY A 485 -14.55 -40.22 15.14
N GLN A 486 -15.61 -39.45 14.85
CA GLN A 486 -15.61 -38.29 13.95
C GLN A 486 -16.66 -37.29 14.46
N ILE A 487 -16.22 -36.15 15.02
CA ILE A 487 -17.08 -34.98 15.20
C ILE A 487 -16.66 -33.91 14.18
N LYS A 488 -17.60 -33.63 13.29
CA LYS A 488 -17.75 -32.41 12.49
C LYS A 488 -18.05 -31.23 13.42
N LEU A 489 -17.39 -30.10 13.19
CA LEU A 489 -17.88 -28.78 13.61
C LEU A 489 -18.66 -28.16 12.44
N GLU A 490 -19.99 -28.12 12.57
CA GLU A 490 -20.90 -27.31 11.74
C GLU A 490 -21.31 -26.09 12.57
N ALA A 491 -20.88 -24.90 12.15
CA ALA A 491 -21.32 -23.62 12.69
C ALA A 491 -22.84 -23.44 12.48
N THR A 492 -23.61 -23.37 13.57
CA THR A 492 -25.09 -23.32 13.52
C THR A 492 -25.62 -21.89 13.43
N SER A 493 -26.89 -21.70 13.02
CA SER A 493 -27.54 -20.39 12.92
C SER A 493 -27.59 -19.58 14.22
N ASP A 494 -27.31 -20.22 15.37
CA ASP A 494 -27.14 -19.55 16.66
C ASP A 494 -25.81 -18.81 16.77
N GLU A 495 -24.72 -19.27 16.14
CA GLU A 495 -23.43 -18.55 16.11
C GLU A 495 -23.51 -17.23 15.33
N ARG A 496 -24.30 -17.18 14.25
CA ARG A 496 -24.56 -15.95 13.48
C ARG A 496 -25.43 -14.93 14.24
N LYS A 497 -26.21 -15.38 15.22
CA LYS A 497 -26.97 -14.50 16.13
C LYS A 497 -26.11 -14.05 17.30
N ARG A 498 -25.30 -14.95 17.87
CA ARG A 498 -24.32 -14.67 18.92
C ARG A 498 -23.32 -13.61 18.50
N THR A 499 -22.71 -13.78 17.33
CA THR A 499 -21.79 -12.79 16.75
C THR A 499 -22.43 -11.41 16.60
N LYS A 500 -23.68 -11.32 16.13
CA LYS A 500 -24.37 -10.03 15.98
C LYS A 500 -24.70 -9.35 17.32
N GLU A 501 -25.02 -10.13 18.37
CA GLU A 501 -25.20 -9.63 19.73
C GLU A 501 -23.87 -9.27 20.41
N GLU A 502 -22.79 -9.99 20.11
CA GLU A 502 -21.43 -9.71 20.59
C GLU A 502 -20.89 -8.41 20.00
N PHE A 503 -21.11 -8.14 18.70
CA PHE A 503 -20.77 -6.87 18.07
C PHE A 503 -21.57 -5.69 18.65
N ALA A 504 -22.83 -5.91 19.01
CA ALA A 504 -23.66 -4.88 19.65
C ALA A 504 -23.18 -4.57 21.08
N LYS A 505 -22.88 -5.60 21.88
CA LYS A 505 -22.31 -5.45 23.23
C LYS A 505 -20.92 -4.81 23.22
N PHE A 506 -20.11 -5.11 22.21
CA PHE A 506 -18.83 -4.48 21.99
C PHE A 506 -19.00 -2.98 21.69
N ALA A 507 -19.89 -2.62 20.77
CA ALA A 507 -20.18 -1.22 20.45
C ALA A 507 -20.70 -0.44 21.67
N GLU A 508 -21.55 -1.05 22.51
CA GLU A 508 -22.02 -0.47 23.77
C GLU A 508 -20.88 -0.31 24.80
N SER A 509 -20.02 -1.31 24.98
CA SER A 509 -18.87 -1.25 25.89
C SER A 509 -17.89 -0.13 25.51
N ILE A 510 -17.58 -0.02 24.22
CA ILE A 510 -16.72 1.04 23.68
C ILE A 510 -17.38 2.42 23.86
N ALA A 511 -18.69 2.54 23.64
CA ALA A 511 -19.41 3.78 23.87
C ALA A 511 -19.40 4.22 25.35
N VAL A 512 -19.51 3.27 26.28
CA VAL A 512 -19.41 3.52 27.74
C VAL A 512 -17.99 3.96 28.12
N GLN A 513 -16.95 3.26 27.68
CA GLN A 513 -15.56 3.64 27.97
C GLN A 513 -15.18 5.00 27.36
N LEU A 514 -15.68 5.30 26.16
CA LEU A 514 -15.51 6.63 25.56
C LEU A 514 -16.24 7.72 26.35
N ALA A 515 -17.40 7.42 26.94
CA ALA A 515 -18.14 8.37 27.78
C ALA A 515 -17.43 8.66 29.11
N GLU A 516 -16.65 7.71 29.63
CA GLU A 516 -15.88 7.84 30.87
C GLU A 516 -14.62 8.71 30.73
N ILE A 517 -14.09 8.93 29.52
CA ILE A 517 -12.95 9.84 29.30
C ILE A 517 -13.41 11.28 29.55
N PRO A 518 -12.95 11.98 30.61
CA PRO A 518 -13.51 13.27 31.01
C PRO A 518 -13.06 14.43 30.09
N ASP A 519 -11.92 14.28 29.41
CA ASP A 519 -11.38 15.27 28.48
C ASP A 519 -12.00 15.10 27.08
N SER A 520 -12.64 16.16 26.58
CA SER A 520 -13.35 16.13 25.29
C SER A 520 -12.40 15.99 24.10
N TYR A 521 -11.14 16.46 24.22
CA TYR A 521 -10.11 16.27 23.23
C TYR A 521 -9.67 14.80 23.16
N SER A 522 -9.30 14.20 24.29
CA SER A 522 -8.93 12.78 24.40
C SER A 522 -10.07 11.83 23.97
N ARG A 523 -11.33 12.19 24.28
CA ARG A 523 -12.52 11.44 23.82
C ARG A 523 -12.71 11.54 22.31
N SER A 524 -12.47 12.72 21.73
CA SER A 524 -12.56 12.92 20.27
C SER A 524 -11.42 12.20 19.54
N VAL A 525 -10.20 12.21 20.11
CA VAL A 525 -9.06 11.45 19.61
C VAL A 525 -9.31 9.94 19.70
N ALA A 526 -9.86 9.44 20.81
CA ALA A 526 -10.23 8.03 20.96
C ALA A 526 -11.37 7.62 19.99
N LYS A 527 -12.39 8.47 19.81
CA LYS A 527 -13.45 8.25 18.80
C LYS A 527 -12.91 8.24 17.38
N LEU A 528 -12.02 9.17 17.05
CA LEU A 528 -11.37 9.23 15.75
C LEU A 528 -10.53 7.97 15.52
N ARG A 529 -9.73 7.55 16.52
CA ARG A 529 -8.95 6.31 16.53
C ARG A 529 -9.81 5.07 16.29
N ILE A 530 -10.95 4.94 16.98
CA ILE A 530 -11.83 3.77 16.80
C ILE A 530 -12.45 3.76 15.41
N ASN A 531 -12.89 4.89 14.89
CA ASN A 531 -13.45 4.99 13.54
C ASN A 531 -12.40 4.75 12.44
N GLN A 532 -11.15 5.09 12.72
CA GLN A 532 -10.02 4.93 11.81
C GLN A 532 -9.51 3.48 11.81
N ILE A 533 -9.40 2.86 12.99
CA ILE A 533 -9.09 1.43 13.17
C ILE A 533 -10.09 0.53 12.44
N LEU A 534 -11.40 0.83 12.52
CA LEU A 534 -12.45 0.06 11.84
C LEU A 534 -12.42 0.14 10.30
N PHE A 535 -11.66 1.08 9.74
CA PHE A 535 -11.66 1.44 8.32
C PHE A 535 -10.34 1.11 7.61
N GLU A 536 -9.24 0.99 8.35
CA GLU A 536 -7.89 0.72 7.82
C GLU A 536 -7.62 -0.78 7.51
N ALA A 537 -8.60 -1.66 7.70
CA ALA A 537 -8.47 -3.12 7.65
C ALA A 537 -8.33 -3.76 6.24
N GLU A 538 -8.03 -3.01 5.18
CA GLU A 538 -7.91 -3.54 3.80
C GLU A 538 -6.97 -2.66 2.96
N ILE A 539 -5.66 -2.96 2.82
CA ILE A 539 -4.75 -2.14 1.98
C ILE A 539 -3.61 -2.95 1.33
N GLY A 540 -3.37 -2.71 0.03
CA GLY A 540 -2.34 -3.36 -0.79
C GLY A 540 -1.09 -2.52 -1.15
N VAL A 541 -0.63 -2.73 -2.38
CA VAL A 541 0.73 -2.80 -2.97
C VAL A 541 1.63 -1.55 -3.08
N TYR A 542 2.90 -1.63 -2.62
CA TYR A 542 3.98 -0.67 -2.84
C TYR A 542 5.36 -1.31 -3.07
N ALA A 543 6.15 -0.74 -3.98
CA ALA A 543 7.58 -1.02 -4.13
C ALA A 543 8.37 0.29 -3.97
N GLN A 544 9.35 0.33 -3.06
CA GLN A 544 10.22 1.50 -2.91
C GLN A 544 11.61 1.23 -3.45
N THR A 545 12.14 2.15 -4.26
CA THR A 545 13.58 2.30 -4.43
C THR A 545 13.93 3.76 -4.63
N SER A 546 15.16 4.12 -4.30
CA SER A 546 15.63 5.49 -4.46
C SER A 546 16.98 5.56 -5.15
N GLU A 547 17.06 5.08 -6.39
CA GLU A 547 18.25 5.28 -7.22
C GLU A 547 18.55 6.79 -7.37
N ARG A 548 19.83 7.14 -7.21
CA ARG A 548 20.31 8.53 -7.38
C ARG A 548 21.42 8.57 -8.43
N PHE A 549 21.45 9.65 -9.22
CA PHE A 549 22.50 9.90 -10.21
C PHE A 549 22.98 11.34 -10.13
N ASP A 550 24.29 11.53 -10.21
CA ASP A 550 24.90 12.83 -10.45
C ASP A 550 25.33 12.91 -11.91
N VAL A 551 24.74 13.83 -12.65
CA VAL A 551 24.84 13.87 -14.10
C VAL A 551 25.25 15.25 -14.55
N ALA A 552 26.34 15.36 -15.30
CA ALA A 552 26.71 16.61 -15.92
C ALA A 552 26.07 16.75 -17.31
N ILE A 553 25.59 17.96 -17.60
CA ILE A 553 25.15 18.36 -18.94
C ILE A 553 25.96 19.58 -19.39
N GLU A 554 26.28 19.63 -20.68
CA GLU A 554 26.94 20.77 -21.30
C GLU A 554 25.90 21.63 -22.03
N THR A 555 25.92 22.94 -21.80
CA THR A 555 24.97 23.87 -22.42
C THR A 555 25.57 24.50 -23.68
N ASP A 556 26.02 23.66 -24.60
CA ASP A 556 26.70 24.05 -25.84
C ASP A 556 25.75 24.23 -27.04
N ARG A 557 24.45 23.97 -26.83
CA ARG A 557 23.42 24.02 -27.87
C ARG A 557 22.97 25.45 -28.17
N PRO A 558 22.44 25.72 -29.39
CA PRO A 558 21.91 27.04 -29.72
C PRO A 558 20.92 27.53 -28.66
N PRO A 559 20.97 28.80 -28.23
CA PRO A 559 20.05 29.31 -27.22
C PRO A 559 18.58 29.03 -27.60
N GLY A 560 17.89 28.26 -26.76
CA GLY A 560 16.54 27.80 -27.01
C GLY A 560 15.87 27.22 -25.77
N LYS A 561 14.64 26.73 -25.97
CA LYS A 561 13.86 26.03 -24.94
C LYS A 561 13.80 24.55 -25.26
N TYR A 562 14.49 23.73 -24.48
CA TYR A 562 14.65 22.30 -24.69
C TYR A 562 13.73 21.49 -23.78
N LEU A 563 13.06 20.48 -24.33
CA LEU A 563 12.17 19.60 -23.56
C LEU A 563 12.98 18.61 -22.70
N VAL A 564 12.65 18.55 -21.42
CA VAL A 564 13.00 17.46 -20.51
C VAL A 564 11.77 16.54 -20.43
N SER A 565 11.90 15.32 -20.95
CA SER A 565 10.81 14.35 -20.99
C SER A 565 11.05 13.25 -19.97
N ILE A 566 10.07 13.06 -19.08
CA ILE A 566 10.01 11.99 -18.09
C ILE A 566 8.81 11.12 -18.43
N LYS A 567 9.05 9.82 -18.64
CA LYS A 567 8.00 8.84 -18.96
C LYS A 567 7.99 7.73 -17.91
N GLY A 568 6.82 7.45 -17.34
CA GLY A 568 6.62 6.35 -16.40
C GLY A 568 6.29 5.02 -17.08
N PHE A 569 6.64 3.92 -16.42
CA PHE A 569 6.30 2.54 -16.78
C PHE A 569 5.65 1.81 -15.60
N LEU A 570 5.20 0.56 -15.82
CA LEU A 570 4.54 -0.29 -14.82
C LEU A 570 3.38 0.42 -14.12
N ASP A 571 3.43 0.65 -12.79
CA ASP A 571 2.35 1.31 -12.05
C ASP A 571 2.07 2.74 -12.57
N CYS A 572 3.08 3.37 -13.17
CA CYS A 572 3.00 4.69 -13.79
C CYS A 572 2.80 4.66 -15.31
N GLN A 573 2.32 3.53 -15.86
CA GLN A 573 2.03 3.43 -17.29
C GLN A 573 1.10 4.57 -17.74
N HIS A 574 1.38 5.09 -18.94
CA HIS A 574 0.68 6.24 -19.54
C HIS A 574 0.90 7.60 -18.87
N LEU A 575 1.63 7.68 -17.75
CA LEU A 575 2.00 8.95 -17.15
C LEU A 575 3.24 9.54 -17.84
N ARG A 576 3.20 10.86 -18.07
CA ARG A 576 4.32 11.63 -18.59
C ARG A 576 4.40 12.96 -17.87
N GLN A 577 5.62 13.42 -17.64
CA GLN A 577 5.93 14.71 -17.06
C GLN A 577 6.87 15.46 -18.02
N GLU A 578 6.50 16.69 -18.37
CA GLU A 578 7.29 17.58 -19.21
C GLU A 578 7.85 18.74 -18.37
N ALA A 579 9.15 18.96 -18.48
CA ALA A 579 9.85 20.13 -17.95
C ALA A 579 10.73 20.74 -19.05
N PHE A 580 11.34 21.90 -18.80
CA PHE A 580 12.08 22.62 -19.84
C PHE A 580 13.40 23.17 -19.33
N ILE A 581 14.45 23.07 -20.16
CA ILE A 581 15.67 23.84 -19.99
C ILE A 581 15.56 25.10 -20.85
N LEU A 582 15.67 26.27 -20.22
CA LEU A 582 15.62 27.58 -20.87
C LEU A 582 17.00 28.21 -20.81
N TYR A 583 17.57 28.51 -21.99
CA TYR A 583 18.83 29.23 -22.08
C TYR A 583 18.63 30.73 -21.80
N ASP A 584 19.59 31.35 -21.13
CA ASP A 584 19.59 32.80 -20.84
C ASP A 584 19.28 33.64 -22.09
N ASN A 585 18.45 34.69 -21.92
CA ASN A 585 18.02 35.64 -22.97
C ASN A 585 17.04 35.10 -24.01
N VAL A 586 16.44 33.94 -23.79
CA VAL A 586 15.39 33.39 -24.67
C VAL A 586 14.01 33.66 -24.07
N ASN A 587 13.04 34.07 -24.89
CA ASN A 587 11.65 34.26 -24.45
C ASN A 587 11.07 32.91 -23.95
N PRO A 588 10.44 32.84 -22.76
CA PRO A 588 9.75 31.65 -22.26
C PRO A 588 8.69 31.08 -23.22
N GLU A 589 8.14 31.90 -24.13
CA GLU A 589 7.19 31.50 -25.19
C GLU A 589 7.86 31.01 -26.48
N SER A 590 9.19 30.87 -26.51
CA SER A 590 9.91 30.32 -27.66
C SER A 590 9.46 28.89 -28.00
N VAL A 591 9.63 28.52 -29.28
CA VAL A 591 9.28 27.19 -29.79
C VAL A 591 10.09 26.14 -29.02
N VAL A 592 9.39 25.17 -28.44
CA VAL A 592 10.00 24.05 -27.72
C VAL A 592 10.70 23.14 -28.72
N ILE A 593 12.00 22.91 -28.51
CA ILE A 593 12.78 21.96 -29.26
C ILE A 593 12.49 20.56 -28.71
N LYS A 594 11.91 19.72 -29.57
CA LYS A 594 11.57 18.32 -29.28
C LYS A 594 12.35 17.43 -30.24
N ASP A 595 12.91 16.35 -29.73
CA ASP A 595 13.40 15.28 -30.58
C ASP A 595 12.20 14.57 -31.24
N GLU A 596 11.99 14.78 -32.55
CA GLU A 596 10.97 14.07 -33.33
C GLU A 596 11.25 12.56 -33.41
N GLN A 597 12.49 12.15 -33.13
CA GLN A 597 12.90 10.76 -32.92
C GLN A 597 12.89 10.39 -31.43
N LEU A 598 11.82 10.69 -30.71
CA LEU A 598 11.46 9.80 -29.60
C LEU A 598 11.18 8.45 -30.23
N LEU A 599 12.24 7.62 -30.29
CA LEU A 599 12.25 6.28 -30.83
C LEU A 599 10.92 5.60 -30.48
N LYS A 600 10.41 4.74 -31.38
CA LYS A 600 9.45 3.70 -30.99
C LYS A 600 10.19 2.74 -30.06
N ILE A 601 10.56 3.24 -28.89
CA ILE A 601 11.13 2.52 -27.78
C ILE A 601 10.07 1.50 -27.47
N ASN A 602 10.45 0.22 -27.56
CA ASN A 602 9.55 -0.83 -27.17
C ASN A 602 9.38 -0.70 -25.66
N ASP A 603 8.30 -0.05 -25.22
CA ASP A 603 7.97 0.15 -23.80
C ASP A 603 7.96 -1.19 -23.05
N TYR A 604 7.57 -2.25 -23.76
CA TYR A 604 7.63 -3.64 -23.30
C TYR A 604 9.06 -4.15 -23.08
N ALA A 605 10.05 -3.69 -23.86
CA ALA A 605 11.43 -4.07 -23.66
C ALA A 605 12.06 -3.35 -22.45
N ILE A 606 11.79 -2.07 -22.23
CA ILE A 606 12.32 -1.36 -21.04
C ILE A 606 11.73 -1.94 -19.75
N GLY A 607 10.43 -2.25 -19.74
CA GLY A 607 9.79 -2.88 -18.58
C GLY A 607 10.20 -4.34 -18.32
N ASN A 608 10.71 -5.07 -19.32
CA ASN A 608 11.03 -6.52 -19.19
C ASN A 608 12.52 -6.87 -19.22
N VAL A 609 13.36 -6.06 -19.86
CA VAL A 609 14.81 -6.25 -19.91
C VAL A 609 15.46 -5.77 -18.60
N GLY A 610 14.69 -5.15 -17.71
CA GLY A 610 15.12 -4.77 -16.38
C GLY A 610 16.36 -3.88 -16.39
N HIS A 611 17.17 -4.00 -15.34
CA HIS A 611 18.36 -3.18 -15.09
C HIS A 611 19.55 -3.47 -16.04
N ASP A 612 19.35 -4.19 -17.15
CA ASP A 612 20.34 -4.53 -18.18
C ASP A 612 20.20 -3.62 -19.42
N CYS A 613 20.43 -2.31 -19.25
CA CYS A 613 20.28 -1.32 -20.34
C CYS A 613 21.19 -1.60 -21.54
N HIS A 614 22.34 -2.24 -21.33
CA HIS A 614 23.24 -2.65 -22.41
C HIS A 614 22.59 -3.56 -23.46
N GLU A 615 21.59 -4.36 -23.09
CA GLU A 615 20.86 -5.21 -24.02
C GLU A 615 19.85 -4.44 -24.87
N ILE A 616 19.40 -3.28 -24.38
CA ILE A 616 18.44 -2.40 -25.06
C ILE A 616 19.15 -1.55 -26.11
N SER A 617 20.13 -0.75 -25.69
CA SER A 617 20.98 0.08 -26.57
C SER A 617 22.07 0.79 -25.76
N ARG A 618 23.20 1.09 -26.41
CA ARG A 618 24.31 1.86 -25.81
C ARG A 618 23.94 3.28 -25.39
N ASN A 619 22.82 3.82 -25.87
CA ASN A 619 22.35 5.16 -25.52
C ASN A 619 21.56 5.19 -24.20
N PHE A 620 21.20 4.03 -23.63
CA PHE A 620 20.52 3.91 -22.34
C PHE A 620 21.53 3.65 -21.23
N ILE A 621 21.34 4.35 -20.13
CA ILE A 621 22.16 4.23 -18.92
C ILE A 621 21.29 3.70 -17.80
N CYS A 622 21.72 2.58 -17.23
CA CYS A 622 21.17 1.97 -16.03
C CYS A 622 22.15 2.12 -14.87
N SER A 623 21.62 2.26 -13.65
CA SER A 623 22.39 2.41 -12.42
C SER A 623 23.37 1.25 -12.14
N GLN A 624 22.99 0.03 -12.54
CA GLN A 624 23.75 -1.20 -12.29
C GLN A 624 24.82 -1.50 -13.35
N ASP A 625 24.73 -0.87 -14.53
CA ASP A 625 25.65 -1.06 -15.66
C ASP A 625 26.91 -0.17 -15.56
N LEU A 626 26.89 0.80 -14.65
CA LEU A 626 27.99 1.74 -14.44
C LEU A 626 29.22 1.06 -13.84
N LYS A 627 30.40 1.63 -14.12
CA LYS A 627 31.68 1.15 -13.58
C LYS A 627 32.14 2.06 -12.46
N GLY A 628 32.55 1.50 -11.33
CA GLY A 628 33.15 2.29 -10.23
C GLY A 628 34.53 2.86 -10.61
N LEU A 629 35.14 3.66 -9.74
CA LEU A 629 36.50 4.18 -9.99
C LEU A 629 37.62 3.29 -9.44
N ASN A 630 37.31 2.47 -8.43
CA ASN A 630 38.31 1.74 -7.66
C ASN A 630 38.27 0.25 -7.95
N LYS A 631 39.45 -0.35 -8.06
CA LYS A 631 39.59 -1.81 -8.01
C LYS A 631 39.23 -2.32 -6.62
N VAL A 632 38.62 -3.48 -6.58
CA VAL A 632 38.36 -4.20 -5.33
C VAL A 632 39.37 -5.33 -5.22
N ASP A 633 39.95 -5.53 -4.04
CA ASP A 633 40.97 -6.54 -3.81
C ASP A 633 40.53 -7.91 -4.33
N GLU A 634 41.33 -8.54 -5.20
CA GLU A 634 41.09 -9.91 -5.68
C GLU A 634 41.28 -10.96 -4.59
N VAL A 635 41.86 -10.57 -3.44
CA VAL A 635 42.07 -11.45 -2.28
C VAL A 635 40.73 -12.10 -1.92
N ASN A 636 40.75 -13.43 -1.72
CA ASN A 636 39.58 -14.19 -1.31
C ASN A 636 38.85 -13.46 -0.18
N SER A 637 37.53 -13.29 -0.35
CA SER A 637 36.67 -12.86 0.74
C SER A 637 36.95 -13.71 1.97
N ASN A 638 36.97 -13.06 3.14
CA ASN A 638 37.19 -13.76 4.39
C ASN A 638 36.05 -14.74 4.69
N GLU A 639 34.85 -14.43 4.18
CA GLU A 639 33.62 -15.15 4.39
C GLU A 639 32.68 -14.93 3.20
N ILE A 640 31.94 -15.98 2.79
CA ILE A 640 30.90 -15.91 1.77
C ILE A 640 29.59 -16.40 2.40
N ILE A 641 28.54 -15.58 2.32
CA ILE A 641 27.22 -15.86 2.90
C ILE A 641 26.22 -15.98 1.76
N TYR A 642 25.53 -17.12 1.67
CA TYR A 642 24.55 -17.40 0.63
C TYR A 642 23.13 -17.28 1.20
N ILE A 643 22.39 -16.28 0.75
CA ILE A 643 21.06 -15.94 1.27
C ILE A 643 20.03 -16.29 0.18
N PRO A 644 19.40 -17.47 0.26
CA PRO A 644 18.32 -17.82 -0.64
C PRO A 644 17.01 -17.18 -0.20
N PHE A 645 16.20 -16.80 -1.17
CA PHE A 645 14.84 -16.37 -0.93
C PHE A 645 13.92 -16.80 -2.08
N ASP A 646 12.65 -16.94 -1.75
CA ASP A 646 11.60 -17.35 -2.69
C ASP A 646 10.21 -16.98 -2.16
N VAL A 647 9.19 -17.11 -3.00
CA VAL A 647 7.78 -16.99 -2.59
C VAL A 647 7.22 -18.36 -2.26
N ASN A 648 6.71 -18.55 -1.05
CA ASN A 648 6.06 -19.78 -0.64
C ASN A 648 4.55 -19.57 -0.60
N SER A 649 3.80 -20.53 -1.17
CA SER A 649 2.35 -20.57 -1.08
C SER A 649 1.90 -21.35 0.15
N PHE A 650 0.94 -20.79 0.88
CA PHE A 650 0.33 -21.39 2.06
C PHE A 650 -1.17 -21.55 1.81
N SER A 651 -1.67 -22.78 1.92
CA SER A 651 -3.10 -23.07 1.74
C SER A 651 -3.98 -22.60 2.90
N TYR A 652 -3.38 -22.25 4.03
CA TYR A 652 -4.06 -21.81 5.24
C TYR A 652 -3.08 -21.06 6.15
N ILE A 653 -3.38 -19.81 6.48
CA ILE A 653 -2.67 -19.00 7.47
C ILE A 653 -3.68 -18.57 8.53
N THR A 654 -3.29 -18.59 9.80
CA THR A 654 -4.11 -18.07 10.90
C THR A 654 -3.44 -16.88 11.55
N ASP A 655 -4.22 -16.03 12.22
CA ASP A 655 -3.68 -14.91 13.00
C ASP A 655 -2.72 -15.35 14.11
N ALA A 656 -2.82 -16.60 14.57
CA ALA A 656 -1.92 -17.16 15.56
C ALA A 656 -0.54 -17.55 14.98
N MET A 657 -0.42 -17.65 13.66
CA MET A 657 0.82 -18.07 13.00
C MET A 657 1.83 -16.95 12.79
N SER A 658 1.41 -15.68 12.88
CA SER A 658 2.24 -14.52 12.59
C SER A 658 1.90 -13.35 13.50
N ASP A 659 2.89 -12.57 13.88
CA ASP A 659 2.77 -11.46 14.83
C ASP A 659 2.56 -10.12 14.09
N TYR A 660 1.32 -9.88 13.68
CA TYR A 660 0.96 -8.69 12.88
C TYR A 660 1.06 -7.36 13.63
N ARG A 661 1.28 -7.39 14.96
CA ARG A 661 1.36 -6.20 15.83
C ARG A 661 2.48 -5.24 15.45
N TYR A 662 3.48 -5.69 14.68
CA TYR A 662 4.64 -4.89 14.27
C TYR A 662 4.82 -4.79 12.76
N ASN A 663 3.78 -5.07 11.98
CA ASN A 663 3.86 -4.83 10.55
C ASN A 663 3.81 -3.31 10.30
N PHE A 664 4.97 -2.65 10.22
CA PHE A 664 5.08 -1.20 9.91
C PHE A 664 4.52 -0.81 8.55
N TYR A 665 4.18 -1.79 7.72
CA TYR A 665 3.63 -1.61 6.39
C TYR A 665 2.17 -2.08 6.28
N GLY A 666 1.55 -2.56 7.38
CA GLY A 666 0.17 -3.02 7.44
C GLY A 666 -0.53 -2.62 8.75
N CYS A 667 -1.77 -3.08 8.97
CA CYS A 667 -2.56 -2.68 10.13
C CYS A 667 -2.35 -3.61 11.35
N PRO A 668 -1.85 -3.09 12.49
CA PRO A 668 -1.49 -3.92 13.65
C PRO A 668 -2.67 -4.43 14.50
N PHE A 669 -3.91 -4.10 14.14
CA PHE A 669 -5.10 -4.33 14.99
C PHE A 669 -6.18 -5.24 14.38
N TYR A 670 -5.95 -5.75 13.17
CA TYR A 670 -6.92 -6.60 12.45
C TYR A 670 -6.34 -7.98 12.14
N PRO A 671 -7.21 -8.99 11.89
CA PRO A 671 -6.78 -10.24 11.29
C PRO A 671 -5.91 -9.94 10.10
N SER A 672 -4.82 -10.67 9.97
CA SER A 672 -3.92 -10.39 8.86
C SER A 672 -4.59 -10.57 7.51
N ASP A 673 -4.21 -9.75 6.54
CA ASP A 673 -4.60 -9.98 5.14
C ASP A 673 -4.31 -11.41 4.69
N LEU A 674 -3.25 -12.02 5.24
CA LEU A 674 -2.86 -13.40 4.99
C LEU A 674 -3.86 -14.45 5.52
N SER A 675 -4.58 -14.16 6.61
CA SER A 675 -5.53 -15.09 7.25
C SER A 675 -6.97 -14.90 6.77
N THR A 676 -7.26 -13.77 6.13
CA THR A 676 -8.57 -13.45 5.55
C THR A 676 -8.69 -13.86 4.09
N ASP A 677 -7.57 -14.15 3.42
CA ASP A 677 -7.55 -14.60 2.04
C ASP A 677 -8.13 -16.02 1.90
N GLU A 678 -9.19 -16.18 1.09
CA GLU A 678 -9.80 -17.48 0.80
C GLU A 678 -8.97 -18.29 -0.23
N GLU A 679 -7.96 -17.67 -0.84
CA GLU A 679 -7.03 -18.28 -1.81
C GLU A 679 -5.68 -18.70 -1.17
N GLU A 680 -4.80 -19.35 -1.95
CA GLU A 680 -3.45 -19.71 -1.47
C GLU A 680 -2.62 -18.44 -1.22
N ALA A 681 -2.39 -18.13 0.06
CA ALA A 681 -1.60 -16.98 0.47
C ALA A 681 -0.12 -17.16 0.10
N LYS A 682 0.41 -16.25 -0.71
CA LYS A 682 1.80 -16.24 -1.15
C LYS A 682 2.63 -15.30 -0.28
N VAL A 683 3.73 -15.80 0.25
CA VAL A 683 4.61 -15.04 1.17
C VAL A 683 6.06 -15.17 0.72
N ALA A 684 6.71 -14.04 0.46
CA ALA A 684 8.13 -14.01 0.10
C ALA A 684 9.01 -14.21 1.34
N GLN A 685 9.84 -15.24 1.38
CA GLN A 685 10.61 -15.61 2.58
C GLN A 685 12.09 -15.80 2.28
N ILE A 686 12.93 -15.50 3.27
CA ILE A 686 14.36 -15.82 3.22
C ILE A 686 14.56 -17.19 3.87
N ASN A 687 14.94 -18.20 3.09
CA ASN A 687 15.13 -19.58 3.54
C ASN A 687 13.91 -20.10 4.34
N HIS A 688 12.69 -19.91 3.82
CA HIS A 688 11.41 -20.31 4.43
C HIS A 688 11.09 -19.69 5.79
N MET A 689 11.72 -18.57 6.13
CA MET A 689 11.43 -17.80 7.35
C MET A 689 11.07 -16.37 7.01
N SER A 690 10.13 -15.84 7.80
CA SER A 690 9.61 -14.49 7.72
C SER A 690 10.29 -13.58 8.74
N PHE A 691 10.62 -12.34 8.34
CA PHE A 691 11.17 -11.37 9.28
C PHE A 691 10.11 -10.87 10.25
N LYS A 692 10.42 -10.96 11.54
CA LYS A 692 9.66 -10.34 12.63
C LYS A 692 10.44 -9.14 13.15
N TYR A 693 9.76 -8.00 13.28
CA TYR A 693 10.37 -6.85 13.94
C TYR A 693 10.54 -7.11 15.45
N PRO A 694 11.65 -6.67 16.05
CA PRO A 694 11.83 -6.71 17.50
C PRO A 694 10.78 -5.85 18.22
N THR A 695 10.50 -6.17 19.47
CA THR A 695 9.54 -5.45 20.32
C THR A 695 10.04 -4.10 20.81
N SER A 696 11.34 -3.83 20.60
CA SER A 696 12.07 -2.67 21.10
C SER A 696 13.36 -2.51 20.29
N PRO A 697 13.90 -1.28 20.15
CA PRO A 697 15.22 -1.00 19.57
C PRO A 697 16.33 -1.93 20.06
N LEU A 698 16.81 -2.83 19.20
CA LEU A 698 17.92 -3.74 19.52
C LEU A 698 19.22 -2.99 19.87
N LEU A 699 19.41 -1.80 19.32
CA LEU A 699 20.60 -1.01 19.61
C LEU A 699 20.57 -0.39 21.02
N SER A 700 19.42 0.07 21.50
CA SER A 700 19.31 0.78 22.79
C SER A 700 18.68 -0.03 23.93
N GLN A 701 17.80 -0.99 23.63
CA GLN A 701 16.98 -1.76 24.58
C GLN A 701 16.90 -3.27 24.23
N PRO A 702 17.99 -3.95 23.83
CA PRO A 702 17.92 -5.35 23.38
C PRO A 702 17.45 -6.33 24.47
N GLU A 703 17.58 -5.98 25.76
CA GLU A 703 17.04 -6.78 26.87
C GLU A 703 15.52 -6.93 26.86
N ASN A 704 14.80 -6.04 26.17
CA ASN A 704 13.35 -6.13 26.00
C ASN A 704 12.94 -7.06 24.85
N THR A 705 13.92 -7.57 24.09
CA THR A 705 13.72 -8.53 23.00
C THR A 705 14.13 -9.92 23.45
N ALA A 706 13.19 -10.85 23.39
CA ALA A 706 13.38 -12.24 23.81
C ALA A 706 14.41 -12.97 22.92
N GLU A 707 15.41 -13.62 23.51
CA GLU A 707 16.44 -14.36 22.74
C GLU A 707 15.84 -15.52 21.94
N GLU A 708 14.77 -16.14 22.46
CA GLU A 708 14.01 -17.19 21.81
C GLU A 708 13.37 -16.77 20.49
N SER A 709 13.08 -15.48 20.29
CA SER A 709 12.48 -14.91 19.08
C SER A 709 13.49 -14.68 17.94
N VAL A 710 14.79 -14.74 18.24
CA VAL A 710 15.88 -14.52 17.28
C VAL A 710 16.21 -15.80 16.52
N CYS A 711 16.43 -15.69 15.22
CA CYS A 711 16.79 -16.81 14.35
C CYS A 711 17.99 -16.47 13.45
N SER A 712 18.76 -17.49 13.07
CA SER A 712 19.94 -17.36 12.18
C SER A 712 19.68 -18.03 10.85
N LEU A 713 20.47 -17.75 9.81
CA LEU A 713 20.24 -18.19 8.43
C LEU A 713 19.72 -19.65 8.28
N GLU A 714 20.29 -20.60 9.01
CA GLU A 714 19.92 -22.03 8.96
C GLU A 714 19.05 -22.52 10.13
N LYS A 715 18.87 -21.69 11.17
CA LYS A 715 18.25 -22.12 12.44
C LYS A 715 16.99 -21.31 12.73
N ARG A 716 15.86 -22.02 12.83
CA ARG A 716 14.56 -21.47 13.24
C ARG A 716 14.60 -20.98 14.70
N SER A 717 13.74 -20.01 15.00
CA SER A 717 13.46 -19.54 16.35
C SER A 717 12.84 -20.66 17.20
N LYS A 718 13.00 -20.60 18.52
CA LYS A 718 12.35 -21.57 19.42
C LYS A 718 10.84 -21.34 19.48
N GLU A 719 10.37 -20.11 19.28
CA GLU A 719 8.94 -19.74 19.29
C GLU A 719 8.18 -20.38 18.12
N CYS A 720 8.85 -20.61 16.99
CA CYS A 720 8.27 -21.18 15.77
C CYS A 720 8.79 -22.59 15.43
N ALA A 721 9.50 -23.22 16.37
CA ALA A 721 10.10 -24.54 16.15
C ALA A 721 9.03 -25.63 15.95
N ASP A 722 7.89 -25.47 16.60
CA ASP A 722 6.78 -26.43 16.62
C ASP A 722 5.73 -26.18 15.52
N THR A 723 5.83 -25.06 14.77
CA THR A 723 4.91 -24.70 13.68
C THR A 723 5.53 -25.03 12.32
N PRO A 724 5.46 -26.28 11.80
CA PRO A 724 6.26 -26.70 10.65
C PRO A 724 5.97 -25.88 9.38
N LEU A 725 4.74 -25.37 9.25
CA LEU A 725 4.26 -24.64 8.06
C LEU A 725 4.86 -23.23 7.97
N PHE A 726 4.76 -22.41 9.00
CA PHE A 726 5.17 -21.01 8.94
C PHE A 726 6.02 -20.63 10.15
N CYS A 727 7.09 -19.85 9.93
CA CYS A 727 7.92 -19.30 10.98
C CYS A 727 8.20 -17.83 10.73
N GLU A 728 7.93 -17.02 11.75
CA GLU A 728 8.33 -15.63 11.85
C GLU A 728 9.35 -15.46 12.96
N CYS A 729 10.42 -14.72 12.72
CA CYS A 729 11.47 -14.49 13.70
C CYS A 729 12.36 -13.29 13.38
N ILE A 730 13.04 -12.77 14.40
CA ILE A 730 14.01 -11.69 14.23
C ILE A 730 15.24 -12.29 13.56
N ARG A 731 15.32 -12.13 12.23
CA ARG A 731 16.37 -12.72 11.42
C ARG A 731 17.67 -11.96 11.62
N MET A 732 18.69 -12.65 12.14
CA MET A 732 20.00 -12.05 12.41
C MET A 732 21.11 -12.86 11.74
N ILE A 733 21.93 -12.16 10.95
CA ILE A 733 23.15 -12.68 10.35
C ILE A 733 24.31 -11.97 11.03
N GLU A 734 25.11 -12.72 11.79
CA GLU A 734 26.26 -12.17 12.50
C GLU A 734 27.52 -12.24 11.63
N VAL A 735 28.24 -11.12 11.55
CA VAL A 735 29.51 -11.04 10.83
C VAL A 735 30.59 -10.39 11.67
N SER A 736 31.83 -10.87 11.49
CA SER A 736 32.98 -10.31 12.19
C SER A 736 33.35 -8.93 11.63
N PRO A 737 33.77 -7.98 12.48
CA PRO A 737 34.16 -6.64 12.03
C PRO A 737 35.52 -6.65 11.33
N ASN A 738 35.78 -5.64 10.51
CA ASN A 738 37.01 -5.43 9.74
C ASN A 738 37.37 -6.61 8.82
N LYS A 739 36.39 -7.15 8.11
CA LYS A 739 36.52 -8.25 7.15
C LYS A 739 35.88 -7.91 5.82
N ASN A 740 36.44 -8.45 4.73
CA ASN A 740 35.78 -8.47 3.43
C ASN A 740 34.80 -9.65 3.42
N VAL A 741 33.51 -9.36 3.32
CA VAL A 741 32.44 -10.36 3.28
C VAL A 741 31.76 -10.29 1.92
N ASP A 742 31.61 -11.45 1.28
CA ASP A 742 30.79 -11.58 0.09
C ASP A 742 29.40 -12.07 0.49
N ILE A 743 28.36 -11.35 0.07
CA ILE A 743 26.97 -11.77 0.23
C ILE A 743 26.43 -12.14 -1.14
N VAL A 744 25.97 -13.37 -1.27
CA VAL A 744 25.34 -13.92 -2.48
C VAL A 744 23.85 -14.03 -2.22
N LEU A 745 23.08 -13.09 -2.76
CA LEU A 745 21.63 -13.13 -2.76
C LEU A 745 21.17 -14.02 -3.91
N ILE A 746 20.22 -14.93 -3.64
CA ILE A 746 19.76 -15.93 -4.60
C ILE A 746 18.25 -15.88 -4.66
N ASP A 747 17.73 -15.47 -5.80
CA ASP A 747 16.33 -15.64 -6.14
C ASP A 747 16.13 -17.06 -6.69
N GLN A 748 15.49 -17.92 -5.90
CA GLN A 748 15.29 -19.31 -6.29
C GLN A 748 14.24 -19.46 -7.40
N GLY A 749 13.26 -18.56 -7.44
CA GLY A 749 12.22 -18.47 -8.47
C GLY A 749 11.35 -19.72 -8.65
N PHE A 750 11.13 -20.54 -7.59
CA PHE A 750 10.10 -21.58 -7.62
C PHE A 750 8.71 -20.99 -7.37
N GLY A 751 8.64 -19.95 -6.56
CA GLY A 751 7.42 -19.28 -6.12
C GLY A 751 6.87 -18.20 -7.04
N GLY A 752 7.67 -17.73 -8.00
CA GLY A 752 7.29 -16.61 -8.86
C GLY A 752 8.29 -16.30 -9.95
N ASN A 753 7.96 -15.27 -10.74
CA ASN A 753 8.79 -14.75 -11.84
C ASN A 753 9.11 -13.27 -11.65
N VAL A 754 9.50 -12.89 -10.43
CA VAL A 754 9.66 -11.49 -10.00
C VAL A 754 11.13 -11.24 -9.68
N SER A 755 11.64 -10.04 -9.99
CA SER A 755 12.94 -9.59 -9.51
C SER A 755 12.74 -8.74 -8.26
N TYR A 756 13.70 -8.73 -7.34
CA TYR A 756 13.54 -8.03 -6.06
C TYR A 756 14.59 -6.95 -5.86
N THR A 757 14.13 -5.76 -5.44
CA THR A 757 15.05 -4.70 -5.02
C THR A 757 15.30 -4.77 -3.53
N PHE A 758 16.56 -4.86 -3.19
CA PHE A 758 17.03 -4.79 -1.81
C PHE A 758 17.70 -3.44 -1.55
N HIS A 759 17.40 -2.88 -0.38
CA HIS A 759 18.09 -1.74 0.19
C HIS A 759 18.89 -2.18 1.42
N ILE A 760 20.06 -1.57 1.62
CA ILE A 760 20.95 -1.87 2.75
C ILE A 760 21.20 -0.61 3.58
N HIS A 761 20.99 -0.75 4.88
CA HIS A 761 21.26 0.32 5.83
C HIS A 761 22.73 0.33 6.25
N GLY A 762 23.28 1.53 6.49
CA GLY A 762 24.62 1.74 7.05
C GLY A 762 25.81 1.33 6.17
N TYR A 763 25.56 0.79 4.99
CA TYR A 763 26.60 0.27 4.10
C TYR A 763 26.34 0.65 2.64
N ASN A 764 27.41 0.63 1.88
CA ASN A 764 27.40 0.51 0.43
C ASN A 764 28.19 -0.75 0.06
N ALA A 765 27.70 -1.50 -0.91
CA ALA A 765 28.32 -2.74 -1.36
C ALA A 765 28.81 -2.61 -2.80
N SER A 766 29.96 -3.24 -3.09
CA SER A 766 30.45 -3.36 -4.46
C SER A 766 29.70 -4.48 -5.16
N VAL A 767 29.06 -4.19 -6.29
CA VAL A 767 28.37 -5.20 -7.10
C VAL A 767 29.41 -5.96 -7.91
N LEU A 768 29.75 -7.16 -7.46
CA LEU A 768 30.76 -7.99 -8.13
C LEU A 768 30.18 -8.75 -9.31
N GLY A 769 28.97 -9.28 -9.20
CA GLY A 769 28.41 -10.11 -10.27
C GLY A 769 26.93 -10.26 -10.12
N ARG A 770 26.24 -10.42 -11.25
CA ARG A 770 24.82 -10.73 -11.30
C ARG A 770 24.56 -11.64 -12.50
N GLY A 771 23.44 -12.34 -12.47
CA GLY A 771 22.96 -13.07 -13.63
C GLY A 771 21.67 -13.81 -13.33
N SER A 772 20.93 -14.15 -14.39
CA SER A 772 19.77 -15.04 -14.33
C SER A 772 20.11 -16.38 -14.96
N PHE A 773 19.54 -17.45 -14.40
CA PHE A 773 19.65 -18.79 -14.95
C PHE A 773 18.50 -19.13 -15.91
N GLY A 774 17.45 -18.29 -15.98
CA GLY A 774 16.24 -18.53 -16.77
C GLY A 774 15.37 -19.70 -16.30
N ARG A 775 15.81 -20.42 -15.25
CA ARG A 775 15.10 -21.54 -14.60
C ARG A 775 15.23 -21.42 -13.09
N ALA A 776 14.28 -22.00 -12.37
CA ALA A 776 14.39 -22.09 -10.91
C ALA A 776 15.67 -22.82 -10.50
N ILE A 777 16.27 -22.36 -9.39
CA ILE A 777 17.58 -22.83 -8.91
C ILE A 777 17.61 -22.95 -7.38
N THR A 778 18.33 -23.94 -6.87
CA THR A 778 18.54 -24.12 -5.43
C THR A 778 19.82 -23.42 -4.95
N LYS A 779 19.86 -23.12 -3.65
CA LYS A 779 21.07 -22.60 -3.01
C LYS A 779 22.29 -23.50 -3.25
N GLU A 780 22.11 -24.82 -3.14
CA GLU A 780 23.17 -25.81 -3.28
C GLU A 780 23.75 -25.83 -4.70
N GLU A 781 22.89 -25.66 -5.72
CA GLU A 781 23.32 -25.51 -7.11
C GLU A 781 24.16 -24.25 -7.30
N VAL A 782 23.72 -23.09 -6.80
CA VAL A 782 24.49 -21.84 -6.89
C VAL A 782 25.82 -21.95 -6.16
N MET A 783 25.85 -22.54 -4.97
CA MET A 783 27.09 -22.79 -4.22
C MET A 783 28.06 -23.68 -5.00
N LEU A 784 27.55 -24.69 -5.71
CA LEU A 784 28.38 -25.55 -6.56
C LEU A 784 28.95 -24.78 -7.77
N LEU A 785 28.15 -23.92 -8.40
CA LEU A 785 28.57 -23.06 -9.50
C LEU A 785 29.65 -22.06 -9.06
N ASP A 786 29.48 -21.42 -7.90
CA ASP A 786 30.47 -20.47 -7.35
C ASP A 786 31.79 -21.19 -7.02
N ARG A 787 31.72 -22.38 -6.39
CA ARG A 787 32.90 -23.22 -6.12
C ARG A 787 33.64 -23.63 -7.39
N ARG A 788 32.92 -23.84 -8.49
CA ARG A 788 33.49 -24.14 -9.82
C ARG A 788 33.93 -22.90 -10.58
N LYS A 789 33.83 -21.70 -9.99
CA LYS A 789 34.12 -20.40 -10.61
C LYS A 789 33.31 -20.13 -11.87
N GLN A 790 32.07 -20.62 -11.90
CA GLN A 790 31.13 -20.42 -13.01
C GLN A 790 30.22 -19.21 -12.81
N LEU A 791 30.27 -18.56 -11.64
CA LEU A 791 29.65 -17.26 -11.41
C LEU A 791 30.67 -16.15 -11.69
N PRO A 792 30.56 -15.42 -12.81
CA PRO A 792 31.48 -14.32 -13.12
C PRO A 792 31.45 -13.24 -12.04
N ARG A 793 32.65 -12.75 -11.68
CA ARG A 793 32.85 -11.66 -10.73
C ARG A 793 33.76 -10.59 -11.35
N ASN A 794 33.30 -9.36 -11.29
CA ASN A 794 34.01 -8.16 -11.67
C ASN A 794 34.73 -7.55 -10.46
N PHE A 795 36.05 -7.73 -10.40
CA PHE A 795 36.92 -7.06 -9.42
C PHE A 795 37.55 -5.78 -9.98
N LEU A 796 37.43 -5.58 -11.31
CA LEU A 796 37.92 -4.41 -12.01
C LEU A 796 36.81 -3.36 -12.05
N ASN A 797 36.86 -2.44 -11.10
CA ASN A 797 35.97 -1.28 -11.06
C ASN A 797 34.47 -1.62 -10.89
N PRO A 798 34.09 -2.47 -9.91
CA PRO A 798 32.68 -2.71 -9.62
C PRO A 798 32.00 -1.43 -9.10
N PRO A 799 30.76 -1.12 -9.52
CA PRO A 799 30.01 -0.01 -8.95
C PRO A 799 29.69 -0.28 -7.48
N ARG A 800 29.70 0.78 -6.67
CA ARG A 800 29.24 0.72 -5.26
C ARG A 800 27.83 1.28 -5.17
N LYS A 801 26.94 0.52 -4.52
CA LYS A 801 25.51 0.83 -4.40
C LYS A 801 25.00 0.50 -3.01
N ASP A 802 23.92 1.16 -2.59
CA ASP A 802 23.15 0.87 -1.37
C ASP A 802 21.74 0.33 -1.69
N SER A 803 21.35 0.35 -2.96
CA SER A 803 20.12 -0.23 -3.51
C SER A 803 20.46 -1.04 -4.75
N PHE A 804 19.96 -2.26 -4.86
CA PHE A 804 20.31 -3.18 -5.94
C PHE A 804 19.21 -4.20 -6.20
N VAL A 805 19.16 -4.71 -7.44
CA VAL A 805 18.14 -5.67 -7.85
C VAL A 805 18.75 -7.03 -8.06
N VAL A 806 18.09 -8.03 -7.47
CA VAL A 806 18.39 -9.43 -7.68
C VAL A 806 17.51 -9.91 -8.84
N PRO A 807 18.10 -10.31 -9.98
CA PRO A 807 17.33 -10.79 -11.12
C PRO A 807 16.52 -12.03 -10.76
N ASN A 808 15.29 -12.12 -11.28
CA ASN A 808 14.45 -13.31 -11.21
C ASN A 808 15.23 -14.58 -11.59
N LYS A 809 15.07 -15.66 -10.82
CA LYS A 809 15.74 -16.96 -11.05
C LYS A 809 17.25 -16.78 -11.19
N GLY A 810 17.82 -15.96 -10.34
CA GLY A 810 19.15 -15.40 -10.52
C GLY A 810 19.90 -15.21 -9.23
N TYR A 811 21.05 -14.55 -9.34
CA TYR A 811 21.91 -14.27 -8.22
C TYR A 811 22.51 -12.88 -8.32
N LEU A 812 22.87 -12.33 -7.16
CA LEU A 812 23.61 -11.08 -7.02
C LEU A 812 24.73 -11.28 -5.99
N ILE A 813 25.96 -10.96 -6.38
CA ILE A 813 27.16 -11.07 -5.56
C ILE A 813 27.61 -9.67 -5.16
N LEU A 814 27.59 -9.43 -3.86
CA LEU A 814 27.96 -8.16 -3.26
C LEU A 814 29.19 -8.34 -2.38
N ARG A 815 30.10 -7.37 -2.41
CA ARG A 815 31.22 -7.31 -1.47
C ARG A 815 31.16 -6.06 -0.62
N LEU A 816 31.20 -6.25 0.69
CA LEU A 816 31.27 -5.17 1.68
C LEU A 816 32.42 -5.39 2.65
N PHE A 817 32.94 -4.30 3.19
CA PHE A 817 33.93 -4.30 4.24
C PHE A 817 33.25 -3.93 5.56
N THR A 818 33.29 -4.81 6.57
CA THR A 818 32.52 -4.70 7.82
C THR A 818 33.12 -3.73 8.84
N ASP A 819 33.30 -2.45 8.47
CA ASP A 819 33.88 -1.40 9.32
C ASP A 819 32.85 -0.55 10.09
N ASN A 820 31.56 -0.85 9.97
CA ASN A 820 30.49 -0.11 10.61
C ASN A 820 29.71 -1.01 11.60
N LEU A 821 30.03 -0.88 12.88
CA LEU A 821 29.48 -1.73 13.93
C LEU A 821 28.01 -1.39 14.23
N GLY A 822 27.20 -2.42 14.53
CA GLY A 822 25.80 -2.24 14.92
C GLY A 822 24.87 -3.27 14.30
N TYR A 823 23.57 -2.95 14.34
CA TYR A 823 22.49 -3.68 13.68
C TYR A 823 22.05 -2.91 12.45
N TRP A 824 22.14 -3.54 11.28
CA TRP A 824 21.82 -2.90 10.02
C TRP A 824 20.73 -3.68 9.29
N LEU A 825 19.62 -3.02 9.01
CA LEU A 825 18.52 -3.63 8.28
C LEU A 825 18.91 -3.83 6.81
N TRP A 826 18.60 -5.01 6.30
CA TRP A 826 18.57 -5.33 4.89
C TRP A 826 17.15 -5.71 4.56
N GLU A 827 16.57 -5.09 3.55
CA GLU A 827 15.16 -5.27 3.26
C GLU A 827 14.89 -5.26 1.77
N ALA A 828 14.07 -6.22 1.35
CA ALA A 828 13.47 -6.20 0.04
C ALA A 828 12.33 -5.18 0.04
N ARG A 829 12.61 -3.95 -0.37
CA ARG A 829 11.60 -2.89 -0.42
C ARG A 829 10.53 -3.12 -1.49
N SER A 830 10.77 -4.03 -2.44
CA SER A 830 9.78 -4.46 -3.43
C SER A 830 8.71 -5.40 -2.87
N THR A 831 8.92 -6.02 -1.70
CA THR A 831 7.93 -6.91 -1.05
C THR A 831 7.08 -6.22 -0.01
N ALA A 832 7.30 -4.92 0.25
CA ALA A 832 6.61 -4.22 1.33
C ALA A 832 5.10 -4.49 1.25
N LEU A 833 4.53 -4.42 0.03
CA LEU A 833 3.21 -4.96 -0.32
C LEU A 833 3.24 -5.25 -1.85
N THR A 834 3.31 -6.49 -2.36
CA THR A 834 3.19 -6.78 -3.82
C THR A 834 1.84 -7.45 -4.08
N PRO A 835 1.15 -7.28 -5.23
CA PRO A 835 -0.16 -7.92 -5.41
C PRO A 835 0.06 -9.42 -5.44
N GLY A 836 -0.56 -10.15 -4.51
CA GLY A 836 -0.35 -11.59 -4.36
C GLY A 836 0.99 -11.99 -3.74
N ILE A 837 1.71 -11.10 -3.04
CA ILE A 837 2.81 -11.45 -2.11
C ILE A 837 2.70 -10.52 -0.89
N SER A 838 2.32 -11.04 0.27
CA SER A 838 2.03 -10.17 1.42
C SER A 838 3.20 -10.03 2.40
N GLY A 839 3.46 -8.77 2.79
CA GLY A 839 4.27 -8.34 3.94
C GLY A 839 5.77 -8.09 3.66
N PRO A 840 6.44 -7.27 4.49
CA PRO A 840 7.89 -7.04 4.49
C PRO A 840 8.64 -8.29 4.99
N VAL A 841 8.48 -9.41 4.32
CA VAL A 841 8.86 -10.71 4.87
C VAL A 841 10.32 -11.05 4.54
N MET A 842 10.84 -10.51 3.44
CA MET A 842 12.24 -10.66 3.05
C MET A 842 13.12 -9.56 3.63
N GLN A 843 13.32 -9.60 4.94
CA GLN A 843 14.24 -8.72 5.64
C GLN A 843 15.17 -9.52 6.56
N PHE A 844 16.33 -8.94 6.87
CA PHE A 844 17.21 -9.45 7.89
C PHE A 844 18.08 -8.36 8.49
N LEU A 845 18.57 -8.61 9.70
CA LEU A 845 19.54 -7.75 10.37
C LEU A 845 20.94 -8.31 10.18
N LEU A 846 21.82 -7.50 9.60
CA LEU A 846 23.25 -7.74 9.64
C LEU A 846 23.81 -7.18 10.95
N LYS A 847 24.21 -8.06 11.86
CA LYS A 847 24.88 -7.71 13.11
C LYS A 847 26.38 -7.72 12.91
N VAL A 848 27.01 -6.56 12.95
CA VAL A 848 28.45 -6.41 12.70
C VAL A 848 29.18 -6.15 14.00
N GLY A 849 29.91 -7.14 14.50
CA GLY A 849 30.60 -7.06 15.80
C GLY A 849 29.79 -7.58 16.98
N ARG A 850 30.38 -7.49 18.17
CA ARG A 850 29.75 -7.92 19.42
C ARG A 850 29.09 -6.75 20.12
N ARG A 851 28.08 -7.01 20.95
CA ARG A 851 27.33 -5.96 21.66
C ARG A 851 28.24 -5.06 22.50
N GLU A 852 29.26 -5.65 23.13
CA GLU A 852 30.22 -4.92 23.97
C GLU A 852 31.12 -3.97 23.17
N SER A 853 31.18 -4.14 21.85
CA SER A 853 31.93 -3.27 20.94
C SER A 853 31.11 -2.14 20.32
N PHE A 854 29.78 -2.14 20.51
CA PHE A 854 28.93 -1.10 19.97
C PHE A 854 29.08 0.20 20.76
N LEU A 855 28.96 1.32 20.07
CA LEU A 855 28.95 2.61 20.73
C LEU A 855 27.64 2.74 21.53
N PRO A 856 27.71 3.17 22.80
CA PRO A 856 26.51 3.40 23.59
C PRO A 856 25.69 4.54 22.96
N VAL A 857 24.37 4.42 23.05
CA VAL A 857 23.46 5.53 22.73
C VAL A 857 23.58 6.65 23.77
N PRO A 858 23.19 7.89 23.45
CA PRO A 858 23.12 8.97 24.43
C PRO A 858 22.30 8.60 25.68
N LEU A 859 22.65 9.14 26.85
CA LEU A 859 21.95 8.85 28.11
C LEU A 859 20.47 9.27 28.09
N ASP A 860 20.14 10.29 27.31
CA ASP A 860 18.81 10.83 27.08
C ASP A 860 18.11 10.22 25.85
N PHE A 861 18.66 9.14 25.29
CA PHE A 861 18.07 8.49 24.12
C PHE A 861 16.71 7.84 24.48
N PRO A 862 15.66 8.02 23.66
CA PRO A 862 14.32 7.54 23.99
C PRO A 862 14.25 6.02 24.20
N THR A 863 13.46 5.64 25.20
CA THR A 863 13.08 4.25 25.48
C THR A 863 11.57 4.09 25.29
N CYS A 864 11.14 2.95 24.75
CA CYS A 864 9.73 2.64 24.52
C CYS A 864 9.30 1.32 25.19
N GLY A 865 10.21 0.68 25.94
CA GLY A 865 9.93 -0.63 26.54
C GLY A 865 9.72 -1.70 25.48
N SER A 866 9.06 -2.80 25.86
CA SER A 866 8.46 -3.72 24.90
C SER A 866 7.19 -3.06 24.36
N ASN A 867 7.33 -2.22 23.33
CA ASN A 867 6.22 -1.49 22.72
C ASN A 867 5.38 -2.45 21.87
N LYS A 868 4.65 -3.38 22.49
CA LYS A 868 3.67 -4.20 21.77
C LYS A 868 2.42 -3.38 21.61
N HIS A 869 1.97 -3.17 20.37
CA HIS A 869 0.62 -2.69 20.13
C HIS A 869 -0.35 -3.61 20.90
N PRO A 870 -1.38 -3.05 21.58
CA PRO A 870 -2.25 -3.82 22.45
C PRO A 870 -2.89 -5.00 21.72
N ASP A 871 -2.94 -6.16 22.38
CA ASP A 871 -3.70 -7.30 21.91
C ASP A 871 -5.18 -6.90 21.90
N MET A 872 -5.81 -6.90 20.72
CA MET A 872 -7.27 -6.95 20.64
C MET A 872 -7.68 -8.37 21.06
N VAL A 873 -7.75 -8.60 22.37
CA VAL A 873 -8.19 -9.88 22.92
C VAL A 873 -9.69 -9.99 22.65
N PHE A 874 -10.06 -10.71 21.59
CA PHE A 874 -11.39 -11.29 21.52
C PHE A 874 -11.44 -12.43 22.53
N GLU A 875 -11.72 -12.12 23.79
CA GLU A 875 -11.99 -13.17 24.78
C GLU A 875 -13.25 -13.92 24.36
N THR A 876 -13.06 -15.13 23.83
CA THR A 876 -14.13 -16.10 23.65
C THR A 876 -14.55 -16.60 25.03
N ASN A 877 -15.64 -16.07 25.59
CA ASN A 877 -16.33 -16.63 26.76
C ASN A 877 -17.71 -17.16 26.37
#